data_AF-A0AAV2YHK3-F1
#
_entry.id   AF-A0AAV2YHK3-F1
#
_cell.length_a   1.000
_cell.length_b   1.000
_cell.length_c   1.000
_cell.angle_alpha   90.00
_cell.angle_beta   90.00
_cell.angle_gamma   90.00
#
_symmetry.space_group_name_H-M   'P 1'
#
loop_
_entity.id
_entity.type
_entity.pdbx_description
1 polymer ?
#
loop_
_entity_poly.entity_id
_entity_poly.type
_entity_poly.pdbx_seq_one_letter_code
_entity_poly.pdbx_strand_id
1 'polypeptide(L)'
;MLSLTRSLLLLLASGARLANDASPRPTPAPSVPPSPSTSPSPYSTLSPSTRGFQAVTSVQVRVQGNLPAWDLARNAFVASFGNTFDDRDTAVMDTVNTASVEGALKYVQAECINDREFDKPCERKNSIQYVVFHETTTVQPKAALAEYASDKSVAMGYCPFSPMDGGQCTPSPNGSFPRICDQYIGAHGQPKLGFCVGGELKDQDFLAPYPDTYWFSYPNSCPQSAWKNKTSACREEQAGGLCPYGTKPDGVRCTFSFEILGYIALDDVVGITAMTNPATQRPFTNFTEFCQAGGVEYRAHSKGTKLVLEESISFWKDPSSRDANRQRAQVVVDKYNERVAQSPMTPDGGRMRPLPSIASLRQQNPPCHVNHAQCANAPFGCRRKLYSQICEVCTDKGADCLPGRGCHVVGCGPPATSTNAKHLMRGLIFEIILHFTCSQSVCSLHVQMRLFPCLALTSLALAGRATADDDSSIAASPAPPTRSPSPSWKFQPVKSIKVRVQGNLPAWDAEHQTFITTFGSNFDEKYRAILDTVNMASVEGTFKFVQGECINTNDPLAVANCQRKSNIQYVVFYETVVAQPTAAIDKYQNLDQSIVEHCPFSPMDGGTCSNPTGGPIANICSEYVGSNGQQKLGMCVGGQLADNDPAAPYPDTYWFSFPNSCPSQPWRTKTEQCRQQQPGGMCPYGVVPNGELCTFSFDVLGYIKLDDVVGITSMVNPATNKTYANFSEFCKAGGIEYKASLQGGQIVVEQSIPFWANPSDINANRERVKVLVDKYNALVSSNPKTSDGGFMQPLPSVESLRKANPPCYKNDRRCANAPYGCRRVLYSQICEVCKANDADCLPRSWREHARRPVYSRVTDASSNWSTTVNSVHCHNFTS
;
A
#
# COMPACT_ATOMS: atom_id res chain seq x y z
N MET A 1 -22.18 -26.20 61.39
CA MET A 1 -22.06 -26.19 62.87
C MET A 1 -21.09 -25.07 63.26
N LEU A 2 -21.30 -24.44 64.42
CA LEU A 2 -20.35 -23.70 65.31
C LEU A 2 -19.10 -22.97 64.72
N SER A 3 -18.67 -21.79 65.20
CA SER A 3 -19.29 -20.76 66.08
C SER A 3 -18.36 -19.53 66.23
N LEU A 4 -18.85 -18.45 66.87
CA LEU A 4 -18.11 -17.43 67.67
C LEU A 4 -16.89 -16.71 67.02
N THR A 5 -16.97 -15.45 66.59
CA THR A 5 -17.02 -14.16 67.34
C THR A 5 -15.77 -13.74 68.13
N ARG A 6 -15.32 -12.49 67.92
CA ARG A 6 -15.51 -11.38 68.90
C ARG A 6 -15.12 -9.99 68.34
N SER A 7 -15.65 -8.96 68.99
CA SER A 7 -15.40 -7.52 68.75
C SER A 7 -14.89 -6.85 70.04
N LEU A 8 -14.97 -5.49 70.15
CA LEU A 8 -14.70 -4.60 71.31
C LEU A 8 -13.22 -4.13 71.49
N LEU A 9 -12.91 -2.88 71.89
CA LEU A 9 -13.71 -1.61 71.88
C LEU A 9 -12.84 -0.33 72.15
N LEU A 10 -13.37 0.83 71.73
CA LEU A 10 -13.28 2.21 72.32
C LEU A 10 -11.94 2.93 72.62
N LEU A 11 -11.85 4.18 72.13
CA LEU A 11 -11.63 5.49 72.83
C LEU A 11 -11.16 6.51 71.75
N LEU A 12 -11.86 7.60 71.36
CA LEU A 12 -12.45 8.79 72.02
C LEU A 12 -11.51 9.99 72.24
N ALA A 13 -12.10 11.19 72.03
CA ALA A 13 -11.73 12.54 72.52
C ALA A 13 -10.71 13.43 71.75
N SER A 14 -11.27 14.34 70.96
CA SER A 14 -11.17 15.81 71.11
C SER A 14 -9.83 16.56 71.04
N GLY A 15 -9.72 17.47 70.06
CA GLY A 15 -8.83 18.65 70.03
C GLY A 15 -9.44 19.74 69.14
N ALA A 16 -9.32 21.03 69.50
CA ALA A 16 -10.04 22.14 68.85
C ALA A 16 -9.29 23.49 68.94
N ARG A 17 -9.86 24.55 68.31
CA ARG A 17 -9.43 25.98 68.25
C ARG A 17 -8.41 26.30 67.11
N LEU A 18 -8.41 27.48 66.48
CA LEU A 18 -9.29 28.67 66.55
C LEU A 18 -9.23 29.53 65.24
N ALA A 19 -10.17 30.47 65.13
CA ALA A 19 -10.23 31.75 64.37
C ALA A 19 -8.94 32.36 63.76
N ASN A 20 -8.95 33.24 62.74
CA ASN A 20 -10.03 33.96 62.02
C ASN A 20 -9.57 34.32 60.56
N ASP A 21 -9.98 35.33 59.77
CA ASP A 21 -10.79 36.57 59.95
C ASP A 21 -11.55 36.98 58.65
N ALA A 22 -11.81 38.27 58.40
CA ALA A 22 -12.77 38.81 57.42
C ALA A 22 -12.20 39.44 56.12
N SER A 23 -13.04 39.42 55.06
CA SER A 23 -13.47 40.49 54.10
C SER A 23 -12.64 41.79 53.86
N PRO A 24 -12.84 42.54 52.73
CA PRO A 24 -13.96 42.49 51.78
C PRO A 24 -13.65 42.51 50.26
N ARG A 25 -14.71 42.37 49.45
CA ARG A 25 -14.79 42.61 47.99
C ARG A 25 -14.69 44.10 47.62
N PRO A 26 -14.11 44.46 46.46
CA PRO A 26 -14.47 45.68 45.73
C PRO A 26 -14.99 45.44 44.30
N THR A 27 -16.13 46.05 43.97
CA THR A 27 -16.73 46.27 42.64
C THR A 27 -17.73 47.42 42.77
N PRO A 28 -18.06 48.23 41.74
CA PRO A 28 -17.59 48.25 40.34
C PRO A 28 -17.07 49.65 39.89
N ALA A 29 -16.72 49.83 38.60
CA ALA A 29 -16.97 51.05 37.79
C ALA A 29 -16.44 50.88 36.33
N PRO A 30 -16.91 51.64 35.31
CA PRO A 30 -16.75 51.25 33.90
C PRO A 30 -15.89 52.17 33.01
N SER A 31 -15.35 51.61 31.92
CA SER A 31 -14.92 52.31 30.69
C SER A 31 -15.08 51.35 29.50
N VAL A 32 -15.96 51.63 28.52
CA VAL A 32 -15.75 52.45 27.30
C VAL A 32 -14.76 51.78 26.31
N PRO A 33 -15.22 51.34 25.12
CA PRO A 33 -14.38 50.59 24.16
C PRO A 33 -13.61 51.50 23.19
N PRO A 34 -12.36 51.16 22.82
CA PRO A 34 -11.64 51.78 21.71
C PRO A 34 -11.92 51.07 20.37
N SER A 35 -12.33 51.84 19.35
CA SER A 35 -12.45 51.39 17.95
C SER A 35 -11.09 51.50 17.20
N PRO A 36 -10.90 50.80 16.05
CA PRO A 36 -9.57 50.35 15.65
C PRO A 36 -8.84 51.18 14.58
N SER A 37 -7.51 51.26 14.73
CA SER A 37 -6.49 51.23 13.65
C SER A 37 -5.10 51.03 14.32
N THR A 38 -4.12 50.33 13.77
CA THR A 38 -3.55 50.42 12.41
C THR A 38 -2.91 49.11 11.91
N SER A 39 -2.91 48.94 10.58
CA SER A 39 -1.98 48.20 9.71
C SER A 39 -1.36 46.85 10.15
N PRO A 40 -1.76 45.70 9.56
CA PRO A 40 -1.04 44.43 9.69
C PRO A 40 0.18 44.33 8.75
N SER A 41 1.15 43.47 9.11
CA SER A 41 2.34 43.17 8.30
C SER A 41 2.03 42.17 7.16
N PRO A 42 2.62 42.33 5.95
CA PRO A 42 2.18 41.61 4.76
C PRO A 42 2.78 40.19 4.62
N TYR A 43 2.23 39.22 5.36
CA TYR A 43 2.34 37.81 4.99
C TYR A 43 1.10 37.38 4.19
N SER A 44 1.26 37.26 2.87
CA SER A 44 0.16 37.01 1.94
C SER A 44 -0.43 35.61 2.05
N THR A 45 -1.54 35.51 2.80
CA THR A 45 -2.77 34.81 2.38
C THR A 45 -2.58 33.52 1.55
N LEU A 46 -2.21 32.42 2.22
CA LEU A 46 -2.86 31.15 1.90
C LEU A 46 -4.30 31.25 2.41
N SER A 47 -5.28 30.88 1.58
CA SER A 47 -6.70 30.85 1.97
C SER A 47 -7.12 29.40 2.25
N PRO A 48 -7.28 28.97 3.51
CA PRO A 48 -7.75 27.64 3.82
C PRO A 48 -9.26 27.53 3.56
N SER A 49 -9.76 26.30 3.41
CA SER A 49 -11.21 26.02 3.37
C SER A 49 -11.95 26.76 4.51
N THR A 50 -12.97 27.53 4.16
CA THR A 50 -13.86 28.19 5.13
C THR A 50 -14.71 27.19 5.92
N ARG A 51 -14.85 25.96 5.43
CA ARG A 51 -15.47 24.84 6.16
C ARG A 51 -14.47 24.21 7.13
N GLY A 52 -14.88 24.05 8.39
CA GLY A 52 -14.13 23.29 9.39
C GLY A 52 -14.14 21.78 9.13
N PHE A 53 -13.40 21.04 9.95
CA PHE A 53 -13.32 19.58 9.90
C PHE A 53 -14.71 18.96 10.05
N GLN A 54 -15.07 18.03 9.16
CA GLN A 54 -16.34 17.32 9.23
C GLN A 54 -16.20 16.05 10.08
N ALA A 55 -17.28 15.65 10.75
CA ALA A 55 -17.27 14.52 11.67
C ALA A 55 -16.76 13.23 11.00
N VAL A 56 -15.83 12.54 11.66
CA VAL A 56 -15.32 11.23 11.25
C VAL A 56 -15.71 10.19 12.29
N THR A 57 -16.47 9.19 11.87
CA THR A 57 -16.82 8.00 12.64
C THR A 57 -15.82 6.89 12.36
N SER A 58 -15.22 6.33 13.39
CA SER A 58 -14.18 5.28 13.29
C SER A 58 -14.34 4.24 14.38
N VAL A 59 -14.02 2.99 14.10
CA VAL A 59 -13.95 1.93 15.12
C VAL A 59 -12.52 1.82 15.65
N GLN A 60 -12.41 1.80 16.98
CA GLN A 60 -11.16 1.72 17.74
C GLN A 60 -11.34 0.76 18.91
N VAL A 61 -10.25 0.40 19.57
CA VAL A 61 -10.21 -0.65 20.58
C VAL A 61 -9.51 -0.18 21.86
N ARG A 62 -10.03 -0.63 23.00
CA ARG A 62 -9.32 -0.64 24.29
C ARG A 62 -9.20 -2.08 24.78
N VAL A 63 -8.11 -2.40 25.46
CA VAL A 63 -7.95 -3.67 26.18
C VAL A 63 -7.90 -3.36 27.67
N GLN A 64 -8.79 -3.97 28.45
CA GLN A 64 -9.06 -3.58 29.83
C GLN A 64 -9.45 -4.76 30.71
N GLY A 65 -9.25 -4.64 32.03
CA GLY A 65 -9.65 -5.67 33.00
C GLY A 65 -11.13 -5.62 33.40
N ASN A 66 -11.74 -4.43 33.42
CA ASN A 66 -13.14 -4.26 33.78
C ASN A 66 -14.07 -4.53 32.58
N LEU A 67 -15.10 -5.33 32.79
CA LEU A 67 -16.19 -5.53 31.84
C LEU A 67 -16.98 -4.22 31.64
N PRO A 68 -17.33 -3.82 30.40
CA PRO A 68 -18.37 -2.82 30.16
C PRO A 68 -19.70 -3.28 30.75
N ALA A 69 -20.44 -2.38 31.39
CA ALA A 69 -21.72 -2.68 32.02
C ALA A 69 -22.85 -1.95 31.29
N TRP A 70 -23.92 -2.67 30.95
CA TRP A 70 -25.08 -2.10 30.28
C TRP A 70 -25.82 -1.10 31.17
N ASP A 71 -26.39 -0.08 30.55
CA ASP A 71 -27.39 0.79 31.16
C ASP A 71 -28.75 0.60 30.47
N LEU A 72 -29.69 0.02 31.20
CA LEU A 72 -31.04 -0.28 30.71
C LEU A 72 -31.88 0.97 30.39
N ALA A 73 -31.58 2.12 31.02
CA ALA A 73 -32.35 3.35 30.83
C ALA A 73 -31.88 4.12 29.59
N ARG A 74 -30.58 4.08 29.27
CA ARG A 74 -29.99 4.75 28.09
C ARG A 74 -29.75 3.81 26.90
N ASN A 75 -29.83 2.50 27.10
CA ASN A 75 -29.53 1.44 26.12
C ASN A 75 -28.10 1.55 25.54
N ALA A 76 -27.11 1.71 26.43
CA ALA A 76 -25.70 1.83 26.08
C ALA A 76 -24.82 1.06 27.07
N PHE A 77 -23.66 0.58 26.60
CA PHE A 77 -22.60 0.07 27.47
C PHE A 77 -21.75 1.24 27.98
N VAL A 78 -21.56 1.30 29.30
CA VAL A 78 -20.75 2.33 29.99
C VAL A 78 -19.80 1.66 31.00
N ALA A 79 -19.04 2.44 31.77
CA ALA A 79 -18.18 1.88 32.81
C ALA A 79 -18.98 1.13 33.90
N SER A 80 -18.34 0.13 34.51
CA SER A 80 -18.86 -0.59 35.68
C SER A 80 -18.73 0.19 37.00
N PHE A 81 -18.21 1.41 36.96
CA PHE A 81 -17.94 2.27 38.12
C PHE A 81 -18.33 3.74 37.83
N GLY A 82 -18.83 4.43 38.85
CA GLY A 82 -19.49 5.74 38.75
C GLY A 82 -20.86 5.70 39.43
N ASN A 83 -21.34 6.84 39.95
CA ASN A 83 -22.58 6.89 40.76
C ASN A 83 -23.83 7.14 39.90
N THR A 84 -23.68 7.95 38.85
CA THR A 84 -24.72 8.28 37.87
C THR A 84 -24.41 7.66 36.51
N PHE A 85 -25.36 7.73 35.58
CA PHE A 85 -25.07 7.38 34.19
C PHE A 85 -23.96 8.26 33.60
N ASP A 86 -24.02 9.57 33.80
CA ASP A 86 -23.08 10.50 33.16
C ASP A 86 -21.65 10.36 33.76
N ASP A 87 -21.51 9.94 35.03
CA ASP A 87 -20.22 9.50 35.60
C ASP A 87 -19.67 8.26 34.87
N ARG A 88 -20.52 7.22 34.71
CA ARG A 88 -20.15 5.94 34.10
C ARG A 88 -19.82 6.07 32.61
N ASP A 89 -20.54 6.93 31.91
CA ASP A 89 -20.31 7.27 30.50
C ASP A 89 -18.98 8.03 30.34
N THR A 90 -18.79 9.09 31.14
CA THR A 90 -17.54 9.86 31.18
C THR A 90 -16.33 8.96 31.44
N ALA A 91 -16.43 8.06 32.43
CA ALA A 91 -15.34 7.16 32.85
C ALA A 91 -14.82 6.22 31.76
N VAL A 92 -15.56 5.97 30.67
CA VAL A 92 -15.07 5.16 29.54
C VAL A 92 -13.94 5.87 28.79
N MET A 93 -14.03 7.19 28.62
CA MET A 93 -13.15 7.98 27.74
C MET A 93 -12.51 9.19 28.45
N ASP A 94 -12.48 9.21 29.79
CA ASP A 94 -11.97 10.34 30.58
C ASP A 94 -10.44 10.44 30.56
N THR A 95 -9.87 10.98 29.47
CA THR A 95 -8.41 11.16 29.29
C THR A 95 -7.68 9.82 29.26
N VAL A 96 -7.86 9.12 28.15
CA VAL A 96 -7.40 7.73 27.94
C VAL A 96 -6.70 7.55 26.60
N ASN A 97 -5.93 6.47 26.50
CA ASN A 97 -5.44 5.94 25.23
C ASN A 97 -6.44 4.94 24.63
N THR A 98 -6.52 4.91 23.30
CA THR A 98 -7.16 3.87 22.48
C THR A 98 -6.21 3.45 21.36
N ALA A 99 -6.51 2.37 20.65
CA ALA A 99 -5.70 1.90 19.52
C ALA A 99 -6.57 1.43 18.33
N SER A 100 -5.92 1.20 17.20
CA SER A 100 -6.47 0.33 16.15
C SER A 100 -6.54 -1.13 16.63
N VAL A 101 -7.22 -2.03 15.90
CA VAL A 101 -7.34 -3.45 16.32
C VAL A 101 -5.97 -4.13 16.40
N GLU A 102 -5.10 -3.79 15.45
CA GLU A 102 -3.71 -4.18 15.37
C GLU A 102 -2.92 -3.64 16.58
N GLY A 103 -3.11 -2.36 16.91
CA GLY A 103 -2.46 -1.71 18.06
C GLY A 103 -2.92 -2.21 19.43
N ALA A 104 -4.15 -2.70 19.54
CA ALA A 104 -4.66 -3.34 20.75
C ALA A 104 -3.91 -4.66 21.04
N LEU A 105 -3.75 -5.53 20.04
CA LEU A 105 -2.95 -6.74 20.21
C LEU A 105 -1.46 -6.46 20.34
N LYS A 106 -0.93 -5.41 19.72
CA LYS A 106 0.43 -4.93 19.98
C LYS A 106 0.66 -4.70 21.48
N TYR A 107 -0.20 -3.91 22.12
CA TYR A 107 -0.12 -3.62 23.56
C TYR A 107 -0.29 -4.90 24.41
N VAL A 108 -1.16 -5.83 24.00
CA VAL A 108 -1.27 -7.15 24.65
C VAL A 108 0.06 -7.89 24.61
N GLN A 109 0.65 -8.08 23.42
CA GLN A 109 1.88 -8.86 23.22
C GLN A 109 3.14 -8.22 23.81
N ALA A 110 3.34 -6.92 23.57
CA ALA A 110 4.56 -6.22 23.95
C ALA A 110 4.65 -5.88 25.44
N GLU A 111 3.51 -5.79 26.13
CA GLU A 111 3.47 -5.30 27.52
C GLU A 111 2.67 -6.17 28.49
N CYS A 112 1.65 -6.89 28.05
CA CYS A 112 0.63 -7.39 29.00
C CYS A 112 0.61 -8.89 29.26
N ILE A 113 1.23 -9.70 28.39
CA ILE A 113 1.19 -11.17 28.47
C ILE A 113 2.53 -11.83 28.80
N ASN A 114 3.65 -11.08 28.81
CA ASN A 114 4.98 -11.65 29.04
C ASN A 114 5.19 -12.01 30.52
N ASP A 115 5.18 -13.30 30.85
CA ASP A 115 5.19 -13.77 32.24
C ASP A 115 6.46 -13.41 33.04
N ARG A 116 7.54 -13.04 32.34
CA ARG A 116 8.79 -12.49 32.90
C ARG A 116 8.65 -11.08 33.48
N GLU A 117 7.55 -10.38 33.19
CA GLU A 117 7.33 -8.97 33.54
C GLU A 117 6.15 -8.76 34.52
N PHE A 118 5.67 -9.83 35.17
CA PHE A 118 4.53 -9.78 36.08
C PHE A 118 4.94 -9.67 37.56
N ASP A 119 4.53 -8.59 38.22
CA ASP A 119 4.58 -8.46 39.69
C ASP A 119 3.58 -9.38 40.42
N LYS A 120 2.68 -10.05 39.70
CA LYS A 120 1.62 -10.91 40.23
C LYS A 120 1.54 -12.25 39.48
N PRO A 121 1.55 -13.41 40.16
CA PRO A 121 1.32 -14.69 39.49
C PRO A 121 -0.12 -14.80 38.99
N CYS A 122 -0.29 -15.29 37.75
CA CYS A 122 -1.57 -15.59 37.12
C CYS A 122 -2.57 -14.42 37.00
N GLU A 123 -2.06 -13.19 36.91
CA GLU A 123 -2.79 -11.99 36.50
C GLU A 123 -1.98 -11.26 35.41
N ARG A 124 -2.60 -10.95 34.26
CA ARG A 124 -1.96 -10.14 33.21
C ARG A 124 -1.73 -8.70 33.69
N LYS A 125 -0.76 -7.99 33.10
CA LYS A 125 -0.53 -6.55 33.41
C LYS A 125 -1.83 -5.75 33.31
N ASN A 126 -2.06 -4.83 34.25
CA ASN A 126 -3.30 -4.04 34.34
C ASN A 126 -4.60 -4.88 34.38
N SER A 127 -4.49 -6.13 34.86
CA SER A 127 -5.59 -7.09 35.03
C SER A 127 -6.39 -7.41 33.76
N ILE A 128 -5.80 -7.23 32.57
CA ILE A 128 -6.55 -7.22 31.30
C ILE A 128 -7.26 -8.55 30.98
N GLN A 129 -8.53 -8.43 30.56
CA GLN A 129 -9.43 -9.56 30.31
C GLN A 129 -10.30 -9.37 29.05
N TYR A 130 -10.61 -8.13 28.65
CA TYR A 130 -11.58 -7.85 27.60
C TYR A 130 -11.01 -6.93 26.52
N VAL A 131 -11.31 -7.28 25.27
CA VAL A 131 -11.09 -6.43 24.10
C VAL A 131 -12.42 -5.72 23.80
N VAL A 132 -12.45 -4.39 23.92
CA VAL A 132 -13.68 -3.59 23.89
C VAL A 132 -13.67 -2.67 22.67
N PHE A 133 -14.67 -2.82 21.81
CA PHE A 133 -14.81 -2.09 20.55
C PHE A 133 -15.62 -0.81 20.76
N HIS A 134 -15.04 0.32 20.39
CA HIS A 134 -15.61 1.65 20.51
C HIS A 134 -15.84 2.22 19.10
N GLU A 135 -17.06 2.61 18.76
CA GLU A 135 -17.31 3.50 17.63
C GLU A 135 -17.18 4.95 18.13
N THR A 136 -16.15 5.65 17.67
CA THR A 136 -15.86 7.04 18.06
C THR A 136 -16.21 7.97 16.90
N THR A 137 -16.97 9.04 17.15
CA THR A 137 -17.16 10.14 16.18
C THR A 137 -16.36 11.34 16.64
N THR A 138 -15.52 11.92 15.76
CA THR A 138 -14.56 12.99 16.09
C THR A 138 -14.72 14.19 15.16
N VAL A 139 -14.70 15.41 15.70
CA VAL A 139 -14.52 16.70 15.01
C VAL A 139 -13.40 17.47 15.68
N GLN A 140 -12.24 17.57 15.02
CA GLN A 140 -11.06 18.18 15.61
C GLN A 140 -11.14 19.71 15.69
N PRO A 141 -10.55 20.34 16.74
CA PRO A 141 -10.48 21.79 16.85
C PRO A 141 -9.75 22.45 15.68
N LYS A 142 -10.35 23.48 15.07
CA LYS A 142 -9.79 24.18 13.91
C LYS A 142 -8.41 24.79 14.17
N ALA A 143 -8.17 25.30 15.39
CA ALA A 143 -6.88 25.87 15.78
C ALA A 143 -5.79 24.78 15.88
N ALA A 144 -6.11 23.64 16.51
CA ALA A 144 -5.19 22.52 16.62
C ALA A 144 -4.81 21.94 15.24
N LEU A 145 -5.78 21.77 14.34
CA LEU A 145 -5.49 21.36 12.96
C LEU A 145 -4.60 22.37 12.21
N ALA A 146 -4.73 23.67 12.47
CA ALA A 146 -3.92 24.69 11.81
C ALA A 146 -2.46 24.68 12.29
N GLU A 147 -2.21 24.40 13.58
CA GLU A 147 -0.87 24.19 14.15
C GLU A 147 -0.18 22.97 13.51
N TYR A 148 -0.88 21.84 13.40
CA TYR A 148 -0.26 20.55 13.04
C TYR A 148 -0.42 20.13 11.56
N ALA A 149 -1.03 20.97 10.71
CA ALA A 149 -1.30 20.67 9.29
C ALA A 149 -0.07 20.30 8.43
N SER A 150 1.15 20.56 8.92
CA SER A 150 2.42 20.23 8.26
C SER A 150 3.26 19.19 8.99
N ASP A 151 2.83 18.71 10.16
CA ASP A 151 3.60 17.75 10.97
C ASP A 151 3.46 16.33 10.40
N LYS A 152 4.59 15.76 9.96
CA LYS A 152 4.66 14.43 9.35
C LYS A 152 4.78 13.29 10.37
N SER A 153 4.94 13.59 11.66
CA SER A 153 4.91 12.59 12.74
C SER A 153 3.48 12.21 13.15
N VAL A 154 2.50 13.01 12.76
CA VAL A 154 1.11 12.93 13.20
C VAL A 154 0.24 12.13 12.23
N ALA A 155 -0.66 11.30 12.75
CA ALA A 155 -1.65 10.61 11.92
C ALA A 155 -2.59 11.62 11.25
N MET A 156 -2.84 11.45 9.95
CA MET A 156 -3.48 12.51 9.15
C MET A 156 -4.92 12.81 9.59
N GLY A 157 -5.15 14.05 10.03
CA GLY A 157 -6.43 14.48 10.62
C GLY A 157 -6.49 14.33 12.15
N TYR A 158 -5.35 14.10 12.81
CA TYR A 158 -5.18 14.10 14.27
C TYR A 158 -4.18 15.19 14.70
N CYS A 159 -3.94 15.29 15.99
CA CYS A 159 -2.84 16.05 16.58
C CYS A 159 -1.73 15.10 17.09
N PRO A 160 -0.57 15.60 17.57
CA PRO A 160 0.43 14.75 18.21
C PRO A 160 -0.18 13.86 19.30
N PHE A 161 0.20 12.58 19.28
CA PHE A 161 -0.15 11.66 20.34
C PHE A 161 0.52 12.08 21.65
N SER A 162 -0.25 12.08 22.73
CA SER A 162 0.26 12.26 24.10
C SER A 162 -0.19 11.06 24.92
N PRO A 163 0.73 10.25 25.48
CA PRO A 163 0.35 9.21 26.42
C PRO A 163 -0.57 9.76 27.52
N MET A 164 -1.68 9.06 27.78
CA MET A 164 -2.65 9.39 28.82
C MET A 164 -2.67 8.30 29.89
N ASP A 165 -2.09 8.57 31.05
CA ASP A 165 -1.98 7.63 32.17
C ASP A 165 -2.71 8.17 33.42
N GLY A 166 -3.46 7.31 34.11
CA GLY A 166 -4.16 7.67 35.35
C GLY A 166 -5.23 8.77 35.21
N GLY A 167 -5.69 9.05 33.98
CA GLY A 167 -6.67 10.10 33.68
C GLY A 167 -6.09 11.47 33.37
N GLN A 168 -4.79 11.57 33.13
CA GLN A 168 -4.11 12.80 32.73
C GLN A 168 -3.10 12.52 31.60
N CYS A 169 -2.65 13.56 30.90
CA CYS A 169 -1.43 13.47 30.10
C CYS A 169 -0.28 13.00 30.99
N THR A 170 0.54 12.06 30.51
CA THR A 170 1.67 11.52 31.27
C THR A 170 2.74 12.62 31.44
N PRO A 171 3.05 13.06 32.68
CA PRO A 171 4.04 14.10 32.90
C PRO A 171 5.46 13.55 32.67
N SER A 172 6.37 14.44 32.27
CA SER A 172 7.80 14.13 32.21
C SER A 172 8.40 13.98 33.63
N PRO A 173 9.58 13.36 33.81
CA PRO A 173 10.15 13.09 35.14
C PRO A 173 10.42 14.32 36.03
N ASN A 174 10.45 15.52 35.44
CA ASN A 174 10.55 16.82 36.11
C ASN A 174 9.17 17.39 36.55
N GLY A 175 8.06 16.69 36.29
CA GLY A 175 6.69 17.11 36.57
C GLY A 175 6.02 17.95 35.49
N SER A 176 6.70 18.37 34.41
CA SER A 176 6.06 19.15 33.34
C SER A 176 5.30 18.27 32.35
N PHE A 177 4.13 18.71 31.90
CA PHE A 177 3.35 17.99 30.89
C PHE A 177 3.94 18.12 29.47
N PRO A 178 3.59 17.24 28.53
CA PRO A 178 3.93 17.39 27.12
C PRO A 178 3.30 18.66 26.52
N ARG A 179 4.01 19.33 25.59
CA ARG A 179 3.59 20.60 24.96
C ARG A 179 2.12 20.60 24.47
N ILE A 180 1.71 19.52 23.80
CA ILE A 180 0.35 19.34 23.29
C ILE A 180 -0.72 19.37 24.41
N CYS A 181 -0.37 18.92 25.62
CA CYS A 181 -1.27 18.94 26.77
C CYS A 181 -1.52 20.37 27.29
N ASP A 182 -0.45 21.17 27.41
CA ASP A 182 -0.55 22.59 27.73
C ASP A 182 -1.37 23.34 26.67
N GLN A 183 -1.21 22.97 25.40
CA GLN A 183 -1.94 23.53 24.26
C GLN A 183 -3.44 23.21 24.26
N TYR A 184 -3.93 22.18 24.97
CA TYR A 184 -5.38 21.95 25.09
C TYR A 184 -6.08 23.10 25.83
N ILE A 185 -5.45 23.60 26.90
CA ILE A 185 -6.04 24.57 27.84
C ILE A 185 -5.43 25.98 27.76
N GLY A 186 -4.25 26.13 27.16
CA GLY A 186 -3.49 27.38 27.09
C GLY A 186 -2.54 27.61 28.28
N ALA A 187 -2.01 26.53 28.87
CA ALA A 187 -1.12 26.61 30.02
C ALA A 187 0.33 26.93 29.63
N HIS A 188 1.15 27.33 30.60
CA HIS A 188 2.61 27.51 30.47
C HIS A 188 3.09 28.30 29.23
N GLY A 189 2.31 29.31 28.80
CA GLY A 189 2.61 30.16 27.65
C GLY A 189 2.30 29.54 26.28
N GLN A 190 1.72 28.34 26.23
CA GLN A 190 1.27 27.72 24.99
C GLN A 190 -0.08 28.30 24.50
N PRO A 191 -0.34 28.30 23.18
CA PRO A 191 -1.64 28.72 22.64
C PRO A 191 -2.74 27.73 23.03
N LYS A 192 -3.94 28.23 23.37
CA LYS A 192 -5.14 27.40 23.60
C LYS A 192 -5.72 26.92 22.27
N LEU A 193 -5.27 25.76 21.81
CA LEU A 193 -5.70 25.10 20.57
C LEU A 193 -6.99 24.28 20.73
N GLY A 194 -7.37 23.95 21.97
CA GLY A 194 -8.51 23.11 22.30
C GLY A 194 -8.17 21.62 22.34
N PHE A 195 -9.09 20.83 22.90
CA PHE A 195 -8.93 19.40 23.20
C PHE A 195 -8.89 18.54 21.92
N CYS A 196 -7.74 18.46 21.25
CA CYS A 196 -7.58 17.69 20.02
C CYS A 196 -7.30 16.21 20.32
N VAL A 197 -7.95 15.29 19.61
CA VAL A 197 -7.60 13.85 19.69
C VAL A 197 -6.27 13.63 18.99
N GLY A 198 -5.29 13.10 19.72
CA GLY A 198 -3.97 12.78 19.19
C GLY A 198 -3.94 11.44 18.46
N GLY A 199 -3.00 11.25 17.54
CA GLY A 199 -2.86 10.01 16.76
C GLY A 199 -1.47 9.83 16.15
N GLU A 200 -0.90 8.63 16.26
CA GLU A 200 0.46 8.30 15.79
C GLU A 200 0.53 6.84 15.30
N LEU A 201 1.38 6.59 14.28
CA LEU A 201 1.72 5.25 13.81
C LEU A 201 2.79 4.61 14.72
N LYS A 202 2.56 3.40 15.23
CA LYS A 202 3.44 2.71 16.20
C LYS A 202 3.84 1.29 15.75
N ASP A 203 3.97 1.08 14.43
CA ASP A 203 4.09 -0.23 13.76
C ASP A 203 5.51 -0.82 13.65
N GLN A 204 6.54 -0.09 14.14
CA GLN A 204 7.98 -0.40 14.01
C GLN A 204 8.59 -1.12 15.24
N ASP A 205 7.77 -1.80 16.03
CA ASP A 205 8.18 -2.38 17.31
C ASP A 205 8.72 -3.81 17.14
N PHE A 206 9.95 -4.09 17.57
CA PHE A 206 10.54 -5.43 17.38
C PHE A 206 10.02 -6.49 18.36
N LEU A 207 9.34 -6.10 19.45
CA LEU A 207 8.69 -7.01 20.40
C LEU A 207 7.28 -7.41 19.93
N ALA A 208 6.62 -6.52 19.17
CA ALA A 208 5.33 -6.78 18.56
C ALA A 208 5.17 -5.97 17.25
N PRO A 209 5.74 -6.43 16.11
CA PRO A 209 5.72 -5.70 14.85
C PRO A 209 4.37 -5.87 14.12
N TYR A 210 3.31 -5.34 14.72
CA TYR A 210 1.98 -5.26 14.13
C TYR A 210 1.94 -4.16 13.05
N PRO A 211 1.71 -4.50 11.77
CA PRO A 211 1.56 -3.49 10.72
C PRO A 211 0.26 -2.70 10.87
N ASP A 212 0.21 -1.50 10.29
CA ASP A 212 -0.96 -0.60 10.34
C ASP A 212 -1.43 -0.22 11.78
N THR A 213 -0.60 -0.44 12.81
CA THR A 213 -0.91 -0.07 14.20
C THR A 213 -0.90 1.44 14.42
N TYR A 214 -2.07 1.98 14.80
CA TYR A 214 -2.20 3.36 15.29
C TYR A 214 -2.54 3.38 16.78
N TRP A 215 -1.96 4.34 17.50
CA TRP A 215 -2.31 4.70 18.88
C TRP A 215 -2.95 6.09 18.88
N PHE A 216 -3.97 6.29 19.71
CA PHE A 216 -4.69 7.56 19.83
C PHE A 216 -4.80 7.99 21.29
N SER A 217 -4.80 9.30 21.51
CA SER A 217 -4.93 9.90 22.84
C SER A 217 -6.14 10.81 22.88
N TYR A 218 -7.10 10.49 23.75
CA TYR A 218 -8.41 11.14 23.86
C TYR A 218 -8.46 12.04 25.10
N PRO A 219 -8.01 13.31 25.03
CA PRO A 219 -8.03 14.20 26.19
C PRO A 219 -9.46 14.60 26.54
N ASN A 220 -9.81 14.52 27.81
CA ASN A 220 -11.08 15.02 28.35
C ASN A 220 -10.84 16.15 29.36
N SER A 221 -11.91 16.80 29.79
CA SER A 221 -11.93 17.78 30.88
C SER A 221 -10.96 17.47 32.02
N CYS A 222 -10.23 18.50 32.48
CA CYS A 222 -9.04 18.38 33.34
C CYS A 222 -7.95 17.42 32.77
N PRO A 223 -7.33 17.71 31.61
CA PRO A 223 -6.38 16.80 30.98
C PRO A 223 -5.04 16.71 31.75
N GLN A 224 -4.81 17.62 32.71
CA GLN A 224 -3.62 17.70 33.55
C GLN A 224 -3.85 17.21 35.01
N SER A 225 -5.00 16.60 35.29
CA SER A 225 -5.34 16.10 36.63
C SER A 225 -5.75 14.64 36.60
N ALA A 226 -4.97 13.75 37.23
CA ALA A 226 -5.33 12.34 37.39
C ALA A 226 -6.74 12.15 37.97
N TRP A 227 -7.44 11.05 37.63
CA TRP A 227 -8.87 10.84 37.92
C TRP A 227 -9.30 11.23 39.35
N LYS A 228 -8.53 10.82 40.36
CA LYS A 228 -8.77 11.11 41.78
C LYS A 228 -8.79 12.61 42.16
N ASN A 229 -8.25 13.47 41.30
CA ASN A 229 -8.14 14.92 41.48
C ASN A 229 -9.12 15.71 40.59
N LYS A 230 -9.91 15.06 39.72
CA LYS A 230 -10.82 15.73 38.77
C LYS A 230 -12.12 16.19 39.44
N THR A 231 -12.07 17.36 40.08
CA THR A 231 -13.25 18.02 40.66
C THR A 231 -14.21 18.55 39.59
N SER A 232 -15.49 18.72 39.95
CA SER A 232 -16.49 19.36 39.08
C SER A 232 -16.06 20.76 38.64
N ALA A 233 -15.56 21.59 39.56
CA ALA A 233 -15.06 22.93 39.28
C ALA A 233 -13.91 22.93 38.24
N CYS A 234 -12.96 21.99 38.35
CA CYS A 234 -11.91 21.83 37.35
C CYS A 234 -12.49 21.41 35.99
N ARG A 235 -13.49 20.51 35.96
CA ARG A 235 -14.11 20.07 34.70
C ARG A 235 -14.93 21.17 34.02
N GLU A 236 -15.47 22.11 34.79
CA GLU A 236 -16.16 23.31 34.31
C GLU A 236 -15.17 24.36 33.77
N GLU A 237 -14.10 24.66 34.52
CA GLU A 237 -13.02 25.57 34.10
C GLU A 237 -12.29 25.07 32.85
N GLN A 238 -12.00 23.77 32.81
CA GLN A 238 -11.28 23.09 31.73
C GLN A 238 -12.20 22.17 30.94
N ALA A 239 -13.40 22.66 30.58
CA ALA A 239 -14.38 21.92 29.80
C ALA A 239 -13.91 21.66 28.35
N GLY A 240 -14.19 20.45 27.85
CA GLY A 240 -13.90 20.03 26.49
C GLY A 240 -13.52 18.56 26.38
N GLY A 241 -13.19 18.11 25.17
CA GLY A 241 -12.87 16.72 24.87
C GLY A 241 -14.10 15.88 24.58
N LEU A 242 -14.58 15.12 25.56
CA LEU A 242 -15.76 14.27 25.43
C LEU A 242 -17.04 15.12 25.36
N CYS A 243 -17.94 14.77 24.45
CA CYS A 243 -19.29 15.32 24.38
C CYS A 243 -20.21 14.65 25.42
N PRO A 244 -21.12 15.40 26.06
CA PRO A 244 -22.20 14.82 26.87
C PRO A 244 -23.03 13.81 26.06
N TYR A 245 -23.47 12.72 26.68
CA TYR A 245 -24.19 11.63 26.02
C TYR A 245 -25.29 12.11 25.05
N GLY A 246 -25.30 11.54 23.84
CA GLY A 246 -26.22 11.93 22.75
C GLY A 246 -25.86 13.24 22.02
N THR A 247 -24.90 14.03 22.51
CA THR A 247 -24.42 15.26 21.84
C THR A 247 -23.39 14.91 20.77
N LYS A 248 -23.56 15.46 19.56
CA LYS A 248 -22.57 15.32 18.48
C LYS A 248 -21.42 16.32 18.64
N PRO A 249 -20.17 15.93 18.33
CA PRO A 249 -19.02 16.82 18.39
C PRO A 249 -19.09 17.94 17.35
N ASP A 250 -18.49 19.08 17.71
CA ASP A 250 -18.38 20.27 16.86
C ASP A 250 -16.95 20.86 16.83
N GLY A 251 -16.01 20.31 17.60
CA GLY A 251 -14.63 20.78 17.68
C GLY A 251 -14.46 22.12 18.40
N VAL A 252 -15.49 22.60 19.11
CA VAL A 252 -15.49 23.87 19.84
C VAL A 252 -15.93 23.69 21.29
N ARG A 253 -17.08 23.05 21.52
CA ARG A 253 -17.57 22.67 22.85
C ARG A 253 -17.08 21.29 23.25
N CYS A 254 -17.05 20.37 22.30
CA CYS A 254 -16.51 19.02 22.47
C CYS A 254 -16.01 18.46 21.13
N THR A 255 -14.99 17.62 21.21
CA THR A 255 -14.22 17.10 20.07
C THR A 255 -14.66 15.71 19.66
N PHE A 256 -15.12 14.87 20.59
CA PHE A 256 -15.52 13.50 20.28
C PHE A 256 -16.71 13.01 21.09
N SER A 257 -17.49 12.11 20.49
CA SER A 257 -18.43 11.23 21.18
C SER A 257 -18.08 9.77 20.87
N PHE A 258 -18.58 8.83 21.66
CA PHE A 258 -18.36 7.40 21.43
C PHE A 258 -19.63 6.58 21.72
N GLU A 259 -19.63 5.34 21.25
CA GLU A 259 -20.46 4.25 21.79
C GLU A 259 -19.59 2.99 21.88
N ILE A 260 -19.70 2.20 22.95
CA ILE A 260 -19.15 0.84 22.97
C ILE A 260 -20.08 -0.06 22.15
N LEU A 261 -19.57 -0.59 21.03
CA LEU A 261 -20.30 -1.54 20.17
C LEU A 261 -20.49 -2.89 20.86
N GLY A 262 -19.54 -3.27 21.73
CA GLY A 262 -19.51 -4.53 22.45
C GLY A 262 -18.09 -4.92 22.88
N TYR A 263 -17.93 -6.14 23.37
CA TYR A 263 -16.65 -6.67 23.82
C TYR A 263 -16.50 -8.16 23.47
N ILE A 264 -15.28 -8.68 23.60
CA ILE A 264 -14.98 -10.12 23.63
C ILE A 264 -13.93 -10.40 24.71
N ALA A 265 -13.99 -11.57 25.35
CA ALA A 265 -12.94 -11.98 26.28
C ALA A 265 -11.65 -12.27 25.51
N LEU A 266 -10.52 -11.79 26.03
CA LEU A 266 -9.20 -12.05 25.43
C LEU A 266 -8.91 -13.56 25.40
N ASP A 267 -9.38 -14.29 26.40
CA ASP A 267 -9.21 -15.75 26.53
C ASP A 267 -9.94 -16.54 25.42
N ASP A 268 -11.06 -16.02 24.91
CA ASP A 268 -11.76 -16.57 23.73
C ASP A 268 -11.02 -16.26 22.43
N VAL A 269 -10.39 -15.08 22.33
CA VAL A 269 -9.63 -14.64 21.15
C VAL A 269 -8.33 -15.43 21.00
N VAL A 270 -7.59 -15.63 22.10
CA VAL A 270 -6.35 -16.41 22.11
C VAL A 270 -6.58 -17.93 22.21
N GLY A 271 -7.82 -18.34 22.49
CA GLY A 271 -8.27 -19.73 22.49
C GLY A 271 -8.03 -20.51 23.79
N ILE A 272 -7.70 -19.85 24.90
CA ILE A 272 -7.53 -20.50 26.22
C ILE A 272 -8.82 -21.22 26.64
N THR A 273 -9.99 -20.61 26.41
CA THR A 273 -11.30 -21.22 26.73
C THR A 273 -11.67 -22.42 25.85
N ALA A 274 -10.88 -22.73 24.82
CA ALA A 274 -10.99 -23.95 24.02
C ALA A 274 -10.00 -25.05 24.44
N MET A 275 -9.03 -24.76 25.32
CA MET A 275 -8.04 -25.72 25.81
C MET A 275 -8.60 -26.52 26.99
N THR A 276 -8.32 -27.82 27.06
CA THR A 276 -8.81 -28.70 28.14
C THR A 276 -7.91 -28.62 29.37
N ASN A 277 -8.51 -28.35 30.53
CA ASN A 277 -7.86 -28.46 31.84
C ASN A 277 -7.62 -29.96 32.17
N PRO A 278 -6.36 -30.38 32.38
CA PRO A 278 -6.04 -31.79 32.65
C PRO A 278 -6.58 -32.29 34.00
N ALA A 279 -6.78 -31.41 34.98
CA ALA A 279 -7.30 -31.77 36.30
C ALA A 279 -8.83 -31.94 36.34
N THR A 280 -9.57 -31.19 35.53
CA THR A 280 -11.06 -31.22 35.53
C THR A 280 -11.68 -31.90 34.31
N GLN A 281 -10.88 -32.17 33.27
CA GLN A 281 -11.32 -32.73 31.98
C GLN A 281 -12.44 -31.91 31.31
N ARG A 282 -12.40 -30.59 31.51
CA ARG A 282 -13.29 -29.58 30.92
C ARG A 282 -12.47 -28.46 30.30
N PRO A 283 -13.02 -27.61 29.41
CA PRO A 283 -12.32 -26.43 28.94
C PRO A 283 -11.99 -25.47 30.11
N PHE A 284 -10.87 -24.77 30.05
CA PHE A 284 -10.54 -23.72 31.03
C PHE A 284 -11.57 -22.59 30.99
N THR A 285 -11.91 -22.03 32.15
CA THR A 285 -12.87 -20.92 32.27
C THR A 285 -12.26 -19.55 32.00
N ASN A 286 -10.94 -19.40 32.18
CA ASN A 286 -10.19 -18.16 31.96
C ASN A 286 -8.66 -18.39 32.06
N PHE A 287 -7.87 -17.36 31.75
CA PHE A 287 -6.41 -17.31 31.90
C PHE A 287 -5.90 -17.66 33.31
N THR A 288 -6.60 -17.23 34.37
CA THR A 288 -6.15 -17.48 35.74
C THR A 288 -6.24 -18.97 36.10
N GLU A 289 -7.30 -19.68 35.69
CA GLU A 289 -7.39 -21.14 35.84
C GLU A 289 -6.31 -21.87 35.00
N PHE A 290 -6.10 -21.41 33.76
CA PHE A 290 -5.06 -21.94 32.86
C PHE A 290 -3.66 -21.80 33.46
N CYS A 291 -3.31 -20.62 33.98
CA CYS A 291 -2.03 -20.37 34.62
C CYS A 291 -1.88 -21.11 35.97
N GLN A 292 -2.94 -21.22 36.77
CA GLN A 292 -2.92 -22.01 38.01
C GLN A 292 -2.73 -23.51 37.77
N ALA A 293 -3.11 -24.02 36.59
CA ALA A 293 -2.80 -25.37 36.13
C ALA A 293 -1.37 -25.52 35.54
N GLY A 294 -0.54 -24.47 35.60
CA GLY A 294 0.83 -24.44 35.06
C GLY A 294 0.92 -24.01 33.59
N GLY A 295 -0.15 -23.50 33.00
CA GLY A 295 -0.18 -23.03 31.61
C GLY A 295 0.52 -21.69 31.41
N VAL A 296 1.32 -21.59 30.35
CA VAL A 296 2.06 -20.38 29.98
C VAL A 296 1.46 -19.79 28.71
N GLU A 297 0.90 -18.58 28.80
CA GLU A 297 0.34 -17.91 27.62
C GLU A 297 1.46 -17.44 26.70
N TYR A 298 2.44 -16.73 27.25
CA TYR A 298 3.55 -16.14 26.52
C TYR A 298 4.74 -15.84 27.43
N ARG A 299 5.92 -16.31 27.04
CA ARG A 299 7.20 -16.05 27.68
C ARG A 299 8.24 -15.73 26.62
N ALA A 300 8.77 -14.52 26.65
CA ALA A 300 9.80 -14.07 25.72
C ALA A 300 10.80 -13.12 26.39
N HIS A 301 11.98 -12.97 25.80
CA HIS A 301 12.97 -11.98 26.22
C HIS A 301 13.62 -11.29 25.03
N SER A 302 14.16 -10.09 25.23
CA SER A 302 14.95 -9.38 24.22
C SER A 302 16.43 -9.80 24.30
N LYS A 303 17.04 -10.06 23.15
CA LYS A 303 18.48 -10.28 23.00
C LYS A 303 19.03 -9.27 21.99
N GLY A 304 19.28 -8.05 22.48
CA GLY A 304 19.40 -6.88 21.61
C GLY A 304 18.07 -6.57 20.93
N THR A 305 18.10 -6.18 19.65
CA THR A 305 16.91 -5.89 18.83
C THR A 305 16.19 -7.14 18.30
N LYS A 306 16.45 -8.33 18.86
CA LYS A 306 15.77 -9.58 18.52
C LYS A 306 14.94 -10.06 19.72
N LEU A 307 13.65 -10.28 19.48
CA LEU A 307 12.76 -11.02 20.36
C LEU A 307 13.11 -12.52 20.31
N VAL A 308 13.24 -13.15 21.48
CA VAL A 308 13.43 -14.59 21.65
C VAL A 308 12.21 -15.13 22.38
N LEU A 309 11.39 -15.91 21.67
CA LEU A 309 10.28 -16.65 22.26
C LEU A 309 10.82 -17.90 22.96
N GLU A 310 10.36 -18.17 24.18
CA GLU A 310 10.72 -19.36 24.96
C GLU A 310 9.54 -20.35 25.01
N GLU A 311 8.35 -19.84 25.29
CA GLU A 311 7.14 -20.64 25.45
C GLU A 311 5.90 -19.79 25.11
N SER A 312 4.92 -20.36 24.40
CA SER A 312 3.59 -19.75 24.27
C SER A 312 2.53 -20.74 23.83
N ILE A 313 1.27 -20.38 24.06
CA ILE A 313 0.14 -21.00 23.35
C ILE A 313 0.24 -20.73 21.84
N SER A 314 -0.44 -21.56 21.04
CA SER A 314 -0.36 -21.52 19.58
C SER A 314 -0.77 -20.18 18.96
N PHE A 315 -1.64 -19.40 19.61
CA PHE A 315 -2.04 -18.07 19.12
C PHE A 315 -0.86 -17.09 19.00
N TRP A 316 0.16 -17.18 19.85
CA TRP A 316 1.29 -16.22 19.92
C TRP A 316 2.58 -16.68 19.20
N LYS A 317 2.56 -17.80 18.47
CA LYS A 317 3.73 -18.32 17.71
C LYS A 317 4.21 -17.38 16.60
N ASP A 318 5.51 -17.31 16.36
CA ASP A 318 6.11 -16.31 15.44
C ASP A 318 5.70 -14.85 15.79
N PRO A 319 5.92 -14.39 17.05
CA PRO A 319 5.46 -13.09 17.53
C PRO A 319 6.14 -11.90 16.83
N SER A 320 7.29 -12.13 16.20
CA SER A 320 8.03 -11.16 15.37
C SER A 320 7.60 -11.15 13.89
N SER A 321 6.68 -12.02 13.46
CA SER A 321 6.17 -12.05 12.09
C SER A 321 5.06 -11.01 11.89
N ARG A 322 5.27 -10.04 10.98
CA ARG A 322 4.27 -9.00 10.67
C ARG A 322 2.98 -9.60 10.11
N ASP A 323 3.08 -10.68 9.34
CA ASP A 323 1.92 -11.35 8.75
C ASP A 323 1.15 -12.19 9.78
N ALA A 324 1.85 -12.86 10.70
CA ALA A 324 1.19 -13.53 11.83
C ALA A 324 0.47 -12.50 12.71
N ASN A 325 1.10 -11.36 12.98
CA ASN A 325 0.50 -10.25 13.73
C ASN A 325 -0.72 -9.64 13.00
N ARG A 326 -0.65 -9.47 11.67
CA ARG A 326 -1.80 -9.06 10.85
C ARG A 326 -2.95 -10.09 10.92
N GLN A 327 -2.64 -11.38 10.86
CA GLN A 327 -3.64 -12.46 10.99
C GLN A 327 -4.27 -12.48 12.38
N ARG A 328 -3.50 -12.31 13.46
CA ARG A 328 -4.02 -12.17 14.84
C ARG A 328 -5.05 -11.05 14.95
N ALA A 329 -4.75 -9.88 14.38
CA ALA A 329 -5.67 -8.74 14.40
C ALA A 329 -7.00 -9.05 13.67
N GLN A 330 -6.94 -9.78 12.55
CA GLN A 330 -8.13 -10.27 11.85
C GLN A 330 -8.90 -11.30 12.70
N VAL A 331 -8.24 -12.20 13.42
CA VAL A 331 -8.92 -13.16 14.34
C VAL A 331 -9.74 -12.43 15.41
N VAL A 332 -9.31 -11.27 15.92
CA VAL A 332 -10.14 -10.47 16.86
C VAL A 332 -11.43 -9.98 16.20
N VAL A 333 -11.34 -9.47 14.97
CA VAL A 333 -12.47 -9.00 14.17
C VAL A 333 -13.43 -10.16 13.86
N ASP A 334 -12.89 -11.30 13.45
CA ASP A 334 -13.67 -12.47 13.08
C ASP A 334 -14.36 -13.08 14.30
N LYS A 335 -13.64 -13.29 15.41
CA LYS A 335 -14.21 -13.84 16.66
C LYS A 335 -15.27 -12.93 17.27
N TYR A 336 -15.08 -11.61 17.22
CA TYR A 336 -16.09 -10.67 17.67
C TYR A 336 -17.36 -10.74 16.81
N ASN A 337 -17.24 -10.70 15.48
CA ASN A 337 -18.40 -10.75 14.60
C ASN A 337 -19.09 -12.12 14.61
N GLU A 338 -18.34 -13.22 14.76
CA GLU A 338 -18.85 -14.56 15.03
C GLU A 338 -19.68 -14.57 16.32
N ARG A 339 -19.13 -14.05 17.42
CA ARG A 339 -19.83 -13.99 18.70
C ARG A 339 -21.13 -13.18 18.61
N VAL A 340 -21.11 -12.02 17.96
CA VAL A 340 -22.30 -11.18 17.78
C VAL A 340 -23.34 -11.84 16.87
N ALA A 341 -22.92 -12.59 15.85
CA ALA A 341 -23.84 -13.35 14.99
C ALA A 341 -24.47 -14.56 15.70
N GLN A 342 -23.73 -15.23 16.59
CA GLN A 342 -24.24 -16.36 17.40
C GLN A 342 -25.13 -15.89 18.56
N SER A 343 -24.69 -14.87 19.31
CA SER A 343 -25.40 -14.35 20.48
C SER A 343 -24.98 -12.90 20.77
N PRO A 344 -25.76 -11.91 20.26
CA PRO A 344 -25.48 -10.49 20.46
C PRO A 344 -25.87 -10.00 21.87
N MET A 345 -26.57 -10.80 22.66
CA MET A 345 -27.01 -10.43 24.00
C MET A 345 -25.95 -10.76 25.05
N THR A 346 -25.72 -9.84 25.99
CA THR A 346 -24.85 -10.00 27.16
C THR A 346 -25.68 -10.35 28.41
N PRO A 347 -25.08 -10.96 29.45
CA PRO A 347 -25.84 -11.48 30.61
C PRO A 347 -26.60 -10.42 31.43
N ASP A 348 -26.19 -9.16 31.34
CA ASP A 348 -26.83 -7.98 31.94
C ASP A 348 -27.96 -7.38 31.08
N GLY A 349 -28.33 -8.05 29.98
CA GLY A 349 -29.38 -7.61 29.05
C GLY A 349 -28.89 -6.65 27.97
N GLY A 350 -27.59 -6.34 27.93
CA GLY A 350 -27.01 -5.50 26.89
C GLY A 350 -26.97 -6.15 25.51
N ARG A 351 -26.89 -5.32 24.46
CA ARG A 351 -26.93 -5.77 23.07
C ARG A 351 -25.73 -5.27 22.27
N MET A 352 -24.81 -6.19 21.99
CA MET A 352 -23.66 -5.94 21.12
C MET A 352 -24.08 -5.75 19.66
N ARG A 353 -23.29 -4.97 18.92
CA ARG A 353 -23.49 -4.63 17.50
C ARG A 353 -22.35 -5.19 16.65
N PRO A 354 -22.63 -5.70 15.42
CA PRO A 354 -21.58 -6.16 14.53
C PRO A 354 -20.72 -4.97 14.07
N LEU A 355 -19.44 -5.21 13.75
CA LEU A 355 -18.56 -4.12 13.33
C LEU A 355 -18.95 -3.64 11.92
N PRO A 356 -19.15 -2.33 11.70
CA PRO A 356 -19.46 -1.80 10.37
C PRO A 356 -18.27 -2.06 9.43
N SER A 357 -18.56 -2.50 8.20
CA SER A 357 -17.49 -2.79 7.23
C SER A 357 -16.65 -1.54 6.94
N ILE A 358 -15.36 -1.73 6.63
CA ILE A 358 -14.44 -0.64 6.24
C ILE A 358 -14.92 0.07 4.95
N ALA A 359 -15.78 -0.58 4.15
CA ALA A 359 -16.46 0.05 3.01
C ALA A 359 -17.62 0.97 3.43
N SER A 360 -18.49 0.51 4.35
CA SER A 360 -19.59 1.34 4.87
C SER A 360 -19.09 2.51 5.71
N LEU A 361 -18.03 2.35 6.51
CA LEU A 361 -17.37 3.47 7.20
C LEU A 361 -16.81 4.48 6.18
N ARG A 362 -16.15 4.02 5.11
CA ARG A 362 -15.67 4.89 4.01
C ARG A 362 -16.81 5.67 3.33
N GLN A 363 -18.00 5.08 3.23
CA GLN A 363 -19.17 5.70 2.59
C GLN A 363 -19.90 6.69 3.51
N GLN A 364 -19.95 6.42 4.81
CA GLN A 364 -20.56 7.31 5.81
C GLN A 364 -19.69 8.54 6.09
N ASN A 365 -18.37 8.37 6.05
CA ASN A 365 -17.42 9.42 6.39
C ASN A 365 -17.22 10.48 5.28
N PRO A 366 -16.89 11.73 5.67
CA PRO A 366 -16.47 12.75 4.71
C PRO A 366 -15.14 12.33 4.05
N PRO A 367 -15.00 12.52 2.72
CA PRO A 367 -13.75 12.31 2.00
C PRO A 367 -12.57 13.04 2.66
N CYS A 368 -11.39 12.43 2.67
CA CYS A 368 -10.22 12.99 3.38
C CYS A 368 -9.82 14.41 2.93
N HIS A 369 -10.05 14.78 1.67
CA HIS A 369 -9.83 16.14 1.17
C HIS A 369 -10.73 17.21 1.80
N VAL A 370 -11.81 16.83 2.46
CA VAL A 370 -12.71 17.76 3.18
C VAL A 370 -12.09 18.20 4.50
N ASN A 371 -11.30 17.32 5.12
CA ASN A 371 -10.75 17.50 6.47
C ASN A 371 -9.26 17.86 6.50
N HIS A 372 -8.51 17.56 5.42
CA HIS A 372 -7.05 17.74 5.42
C HIS A 372 -6.54 18.42 4.15
N ALA A 373 -5.77 19.50 4.30
CA ALA A 373 -5.26 20.30 3.18
C ALA A 373 -4.33 19.50 2.25
N GLN A 374 -3.48 18.63 2.81
CA GLN A 374 -2.63 17.73 2.03
C GLN A 374 -3.45 16.80 1.13
N CYS A 375 -4.66 16.42 1.54
CA CYS A 375 -5.59 15.60 0.74
C CYS A 375 -6.38 16.40 -0.28
N ALA A 376 -6.64 17.69 -0.02
CA ALA A 376 -7.20 18.59 -1.02
C ALA A 376 -6.20 18.89 -2.14
N ASN A 377 -4.91 18.99 -1.80
CA ASN A 377 -3.82 19.34 -2.71
C ASN A 377 -3.10 18.12 -3.33
N ALA A 378 -3.31 16.91 -2.80
CA ALA A 378 -2.77 15.69 -3.39
C ALA A 378 -3.33 15.52 -4.82
N PRO A 379 -2.48 15.29 -5.85
CA PRO A 379 -2.92 15.14 -7.26
C PRO A 379 -3.97 14.05 -7.47
N PHE A 380 -4.03 13.12 -6.52
CA PHE A 380 -4.83 11.90 -6.53
C PHE A 380 -5.76 11.80 -5.31
N GLY A 381 -5.75 12.81 -4.44
CA GLY A 381 -6.49 12.82 -3.20
C GLY A 381 -5.96 11.86 -2.13
N CYS A 382 -6.87 11.48 -1.25
CA CYS A 382 -6.63 10.57 -0.14
C CYS A 382 -7.80 9.60 0.03
N ARG A 383 -7.51 8.43 0.58
CA ARG A 383 -8.51 7.42 1.00
C ARG A 383 -8.56 7.29 2.52
N ARG A 384 -9.67 6.74 3.05
CA ARG A 384 -9.74 6.26 4.44
C ARG A 384 -9.44 4.77 4.49
N LYS A 385 -8.47 4.37 5.32
CA LYS A 385 -8.13 2.96 5.58
C LYS A 385 -8.50 2.53 7.00
N LEU A 386 -8.55 1.21 7.20
CA LEU A 386 -8.76 0.54 8.49
C LEU A 386 -10.14 0.82 9.12
N TYR A 387 -10.42 0.12 10.21
CA TYR A 387 -11.51 0.44 11.13
C TYR A 387 -11.36 1.86 11.72
N SER A 388 -10.12 2.30 11.96
CA SER A 388 -9.81 3.63 12.50
C SER A 388 -9.92 4.77 11.48
N GLN A 389 -10.25 4.48 10.20
CA GLN A 389 -10.62 5.47 9.17
C GLN A 389 -9.58 6.57 8.88
N ILE A 390 -8.29 6.24 9.09
CA ILE A 390 -7.13 7.11 8.88
C ILE A 390 -7.03 7.55 7.42
N CYS A 391 -6.73 8.83 7.21
CA CYS A 391 -6.48 9.38 5.90
C CYS A 391 -5.07 9.02 5.39
N GLU A 392 -5.00 8.39 4.24
CA GLU A 392 -3.75 8.07 3.53
C GLU A 392 -3.70 8.84 2.22
N VAL A 393 -2.61 9.60 1.99
CA VAL A 393 -2.35 10.23 0.69
C VAL A 393 -2.12 9.13 -0.32
N CYS A 394 -2.95 9.12 -1.36
CA CYS A 394 -2.76 8.17 -2.43
C CYS A 394 -1.65 8.67 -3.34
N THR A 395 -0.62 7.85 -3.54
CA THR A 395 0.47 8.14 -4.49
C THR A 395 -0.04 8.23 -5.93
N ASP A 396 -1.22 7.65 -6.21
CA ASP A 396 -1.89 7.56 -7.50
C ASP A 396 -3.42 7.45 -7.30
N LYS A 397 -4.22 7.68 -8.35
CA LYS A 397 -5.67 7.96 -8.30
C LYS A 397 -6.57 6.74 -8.07
N GLY A 398 -6.68 6.25 -6.83
CA GLY A 398 -7.69 5.24 -6.42
C GLY A 398 -9.17 5.70 -6.52
N ALA A 399 -10.15 4.79 -6.33
CA ALA A 399 -11.59 5.13 -6.34
C ALA A 399 -12.11 5.51 -4.95
N ASP A 400 -11.49 4.97 -3.89
CA ASP A 400 -11.60 5.50 -2.54
C ASP A 400 -10.63 6.67 -2.29
N CYS A 401 -9.69 6.93 -3.22
CA CYS A 401 -8.82 8.09 -3.23
C CYS A 401 -9.55 9.29 -3.86
N LEU A 402 -10.14 10.12 -3.00
CA LEU A 402 -11.02 11.19 -3.44
C LEU A 402 -10.24 12.52 -3.43
N PRO A 403 -9.91 13.12 -4.59
CA PRO A 403 -9.18 14.39 -4.67
C PRO A 403 -10.05 15.57 -4.23
N GLY A 404 -9.39 16.61 -3.72
CA GLY A 404 -10.04 17.90 -3.51
C GLY A 404 -10.55 18.46 -4.85
N ARG A 405 -11.72 19.10 -4.83
CA ARG A 405 -12.20 19.87 -5.98
C ARG A 405 -11.39 21.16 -6.10
N GLY A 406 -10.21 21.06 -6.73
CA GLY A 406 -9.41 22.22 -7.11
C GLY A 406 -10.15 23.06 -8.15
N CYS A 407 -10.76 24.16 -7.71
CA CYS A 407 -11.34 25.15 -8.60
C CYS A 407 -10.24 25.90 -9.35
N HIS A 408 -9.91 25.46 -10.58
CA HIS A 408 -9.32 26.35 -11.57
C HIS A 408 -10.41 27.12 -12.32
N VAL A 409 -10.11 28.38 -12.63
CA VAL A 409 -11.11 29.42 -12.91
C VAL A 409 -11.67 29.30 -14.33
N VAL A 410 -12.96 28.97 -14.45
CA VAL A 410 -14.04 29.65 -15.21
C VAL A 410 -15.22 28.66 -15.40
N GLY A 411 -16.45 29.12 -15.12
CA GLY A 411 -17.67 28.53 -15.68
C GLY A 411 -18.25 27.29 -14.98
N CYS A 412 -19.00 27.49 -13.90
CA CYS A 412 -19.94 26.50 -13.36
C CYS A 412 -21.27 27.17 -12.99
N GLY A 413 -22.33 26.88 -13.75
CA GLY A 413 -23.72 27.15 -13.39
C GLY A 413 -24.51 25.83 -13.35
N PRO A 414 -25.44 25.64 -12.40
CA PRO A 414 -26.26 24.43 -12.31
C PRO A 414 -27.40 24.48 -13.35
N PRO A 415 -28.13 23.36 -13.55
CA PRO A 415 -29.36 23.28 -12.77
C PRO A 415 -29.65 21.86 -12.20
N ALA A 416 -30.52 21.82 -11.18
CA ALA A 416 -31.34 20.64 -10.90
C ALA A 416 -32.47 20.58 -11.97
N THR A 417 -33.19 19.48 -12.22
CA THR A 417 -34.02 18.73 -11.27
C THR A 417 -34.31 17.31 -11.76
N SER A 418 -34.93 16.50 -10.89
CA SER A 418 -35.51 15.20 -11.23
C SER A 418 -36.88 15.31 -11.93
N THR A 419 -37.23 14.38 -12.81
CA THR A 419 -38.43 13.51 -12.68
C THR A 419 -38.49 12.42 -13.76
N ASN A 420 -39.43 11.47 -13.62
CA ASN A 420 -39.59 10.27 -14.45
C ASN A 420 -40.19 10.54 -15.84
N ALA A 421 -39.77 9.77 -16.86
CA ALA A 421 -40.61 9.38 -18.00
C ALA A 421 -40.10 8.07 -18.66
N LYS A 422 -40.96 7.39 -19.42
CA LYS A 422 -40.62 6.22 -20.26
C LYS A 422 -40.97 6.48 -21.74
N HIS A 423 -40.26 5.77 -22.62
CA HIS A 423 -40.63 5.36 -23.99
C HIS A 423 -40.55 6.32 -25.21
N LEU A 424 -40.19 5.65 -26.32
CA LEU A 424 -40.46 5.87 -27.75
C LEU A 424 -39.48 6.71 -28.61
N MET A 425 -39.62 6.54 -29.94
CA MET A 425 -38.58 6.73 -30.97
C MET A 425 -39.08 7.53 -32.20
N ARG A 426 -38.11 7.85 -33.09
CA ARG A 426 -38.17 8.43 -34.46
C ARG A 426 -38.01 9.96 -34.50
N GLY A 427 -37.30 10.54 -35.48
CA GLY A 427 -36.47 9.94 -36.54
C GLY A 427 -36.19 10.92 -37.70
N LEU A 428 -35.16 10.66 -38.52
CA LEU A 428 -34.91 11.32 -39.82
C LEU A 428 -34.08 10.39 -40.74
N ILE A 429 -34.07 10.65 -42.05
CA ILE A 429 -33.75 9.65 -43.09
C ILE A 429 -32.69 10.17 -44.08
N PHE A 430 -31.84 9.25 -44.59
CA PHE A 430 -31.00 9.43 -45.78
C PHE A 430 -31.45 8.48 -46.90
N GLU A 431 -31.29 8.89 -48.15
CA GLU A 431 -31.51 8.04 -49.34
C GLU A 431 -30.17 7.63 -49.95
N ILE A 432 -30.05 6.36 -50.37
CA ILE A 432 -28.82 5.79 -50.95
C ILE A 432 -29.19 5.02 -52.22
N ILE A 433 -28.61 5.40 -53.35
CA ILE A 433 -28.77 4.72 -54.63
C ILE A 433 -27.51 3.91 -54.94
N LEU A 434 -27.69 2.63 -55.26
CA LEU A 434 -26.62 1.69 -55.61
C LEU A 434 -26.71 1.34 -57.09
N HIS A 435 -25.59 1.49 -57.81
CA HIS A 435 -25.45 0.98 -59.18
C HIS A 435 -24.49 -0.20 -59.21
N PHE A 436 -24.95 -1.31 -59.77
CA PHE A 436 -24.09 -2.41 -60.21
C PHE A 436 -23.76 -2.24 -61.68
N THR A 437 -22.47 -2.37 -62.00
CA THR A 437 -22.01 -2.69 -63.36
C THR A 437 -21.02 -3.84 -63.25
N CYS A 438 -21.00 -4.70 -64.26
CA CYS A 438 -20.11 -5.84 -64.32
C CYS A 438 -19.71 -6.10 -65.76
N SER A 439 -18.42 -6.31 -65.99
CA SER A 439 -17.86 -6.76 -67.25
C SER A 439 -16.92 -7.93 -66.97
N GLN A 440 -16.60 -8.69 -68.01
CA GLN A 440 -16.15 -10.09 -67.90
C GLN A 440 -15.03 -10.28 -66.86
N SER A 441 -15.37 -11.06 -65.82
CA SER A 441 -14.56 -11.49 -64.67
C SER A 441 -14.36 -10.54 -63.48
N VAL A 442 -14.87 -9.30 -63.45
CA VAL A 442 -14.98 -8.52 -62.20
C VAL A 442 -16.25 -7.67 -62.15
N CYS A 443 -17.05 -7.84 -61.09
CA CYS A 443 -18.13 -6.90 -60.74
C CYS A 443 -17.63 -5.94 -59.64
N SER A 444 -18.04 -4.67 -59.68
CA SER A 444 -17.67 -3.68 -58.65
C SER A 444 -18.87 -2.84 -58.23
N LEU A 445 -19.08 -2.71 -56.93
CA LEU A 445 -20.12 -1.87 -56.34
C LEU A 445 -19.64 -0.42 -56.26
N HIS A 446 -20.41 0.52 -56.80
CA HIS A 446 -20.17 1.96 -56.60
C HIS A 446 -21.33 2.57 -55.80
N VAL A 447 -20.99 3.19 -54.67
CA VAL A 447 -21.91 3.95 -53.82
C VAL A 447 -21.72 5.44 -54.12
N GLN A 448 -22.74 6.11 -54.70
CA GLN A 448 -22.74 7.56 -54.84
C GLN A 448 -23.66 8.21 -53.80
N MET A 449 -23.06 8.85 -52.78
CA MET A 449 -23.74 9.95 -52.08
C MET A 449 -23.63 11.21 -52.94
N ARG A 450 -24.76 11.82 -53.28
CA ARG A 450 -24.80 13.12 -53.98
C ARG A 450 -25.34 14.18 -53.03
N LEU A 451 -24.50 15.16 -52.67
CA LEU A 451 -24.98 16.49 -52.31
C LEU A 451 -25.12 17.31 -53.59
N PHE A 452 -26.26 17.97 -53.78
CA PHE A 452 -26.42 18.97 -54.84
C PHE A 452 -25.93 20.34 -54.34
N PRO A 453 -24.98 20.98 -55.03
CA PRO A 453 -24.61 22.37 -54.77
C PRO A 453 -25.52 23.34 -55.54
N CYS A 454 -25.57 24.59 -55.10
CA CYS A 454 -25.93 25.73 -55.95
C CYS A 454 -24.96 26.89 -55.65
N LEU A 455 -24.60 27.69 -56.67
CA LEU A 455 -23.42 28.56 -56.65
C LEU A 455 -23.78 30.03 -56.91
N ALA A 456 -22.94 30.93 -56.40
CA ALA A 456 -23.20 32.36 -56.26
C ALA A 456 -23.28 33.17 -57.57
N LEU A 457 -23.85 34.38 -57.47
CA LEU A 457 -23.46 35.56 -58.27
C LEU A 457 -23.78 36.86 -57.50
N THR A 458 -23.39 38.02 -58.03
CA THR A 458 -22.98 39.18 -57.22
C THR A 458 -23.62 40.54 -57.53
N SER A 459 -23.76 41.36 -56.47
CA SER A 459 -23.54 42.83 -56.42
C SER A 459 -24.63 43.83 -56.92
N LEU A 460 -24.48 45.08 -56.42
CA LEU A 460 -25.14 46.37 -56.74
C LEU A 460 -26.55 46.71 -56.19
N ALA A 461 -26.55 47.46 -55.07
CA ALA A 461 -27.00 48.86 -54.95
C ALA A 461 -28.48 49.33 -55.03
N LEU A 462 -28.81 50.17 -54.03
CA LEU A 462 -29.81 51.27 -53.94
C LEU A 462 -31.33 51.01 -53.67
N ALA A 463 -31.72 51.50 -52.47
CA ALA A 463 -32.91 52.32 -52.16
C ALA A 463 -34.36 51.76 -52.21
N GLY A 464 -35.03 51.78 -51.05
CA GLY A 464 -36.50 51.67 -50.93
C GLY A 464 -37.00 51.60 -49.47
N ARG A 465 -37.89 52.52 -49.06
CA ARG A 465 -38.72 52.43 -47.82
C ARG A 465 -39.88 51.46 -48.04
N ALA A 466 -40.57 50.85 -47.07
CA ALA A 466 -40.39 50.54 -45.63
C ALA A 466 -41.58 49.56 -45.26
N THR A 467 -42.04 49.22 -44.04
CA THR A 467 -41.91 49.66 -42.63
C THR A 467 -42.20 48.47 -41.69
N ALA A 468 -41.71 48.52 -40.44
CA ALA A 468 -42.03 47.60 -39.31
C ALA A 468 -41.58 46.13 -39.48
N ASP A 469 -41.05 45.40 -38.48
CA ASP A 469 -40.38 45.71 -37.18
C ASP A 469 -39.40 44.51 -36.92
N ASP A 470 -38.72 44.22 -35.81
CA ASP A 470 -38.83 44.53 -34.37
C ASP A 470 -37.43 44.45 -33.68
N ASP A 471 -37.35 44.39 -32.35
CA ASP A 471 -36.17 44.72 -31.53
C ASP A 471 -34.95 43.75 -31.57
N SER A 472 -33.76 44.38 -31.62
CA SER A 472 -32.42 44.10 -31.04
C SER A 472 -32.13 42.76 -30.27
N SER A 473 -30.91 42.18 -30.26
CA SER A 473 -29.57 42.81 -30.23
C SER A 473 -28.38 41.83 -30.44
N ILE A 474 -27.30 42.36 -31.04
CA ILE A 474 -25.83 42.10 -30.82
C ILE A 474 -25.27 40.65 -30.88
N ALA A 475 -24.20 40.48 -31.68
CA ALA A 475 -23.31 39.30 -31.70
C ALA A 475 -21.82 39.69 -31.52
N ALA A 476 -20.95 38.71 -31.21
CA ALA A 476 -19.51 38.90 -30.96
C ALA A 476 -18.60 37.87 -31.68
N SER A 477 -17.29 38.15 -31.73
CA SER A 477 -16.31 37.56 -32.67
C SER A 477 -15.80 36.12 -32.37
N PRO A 478 -15.24 35.42 -33.38
CA PRO A 478 -14.77 34.03 -33.26
C PRO A 478 -13.41 33.85 -32.55
N ALA A 479 -13.12 32.61 -32.16
CA ALA A 479 -11.92 32.19 -31.42
C ALA A 479 -10.70 31.82 -32.31
N PRO A 480 -9.46 31.92 -31.79
CA PRO A 480 -8.23 31.60 -32.52
C PRO A 480 -7.98 30.08 -32.69
N PRO A 481 -7.13 29.66 -33.67
CA PRO A 481 -6.95 28.27 -34.05
C PRO A 481 -6.18 27.42 -33.02
N THR A 482 -6.49 26.12 -32.98
CA THR A 482 -5.84 25.14 -32.11
C THR A 482 -4.45 24.72 -32.60
N ARG A 483 -3.52 24.56 -31.66
CA ARG A 483 -2.13 24.14 -31.90
C ARG A 483 -2.00 22.62 -31.92
N SER A 484 -1.45 22.06 -32.99
CA SER A 484 -1.22 20.62 -33.14
C SER A 484 -0.26 20.05 -32.07
N PRO A 485 -0.47 18.81 -31.60
CA PRO A 485 0.45 18.16 -30.66
C PRO A 485 1.79 17.80 -31.35
N SER A 486 2.85 17.73 -30.56
CA SER A 486 4.14 17.19 -31.00
C SER A 486 4.07 15.67 -31.21
N PRO A 487 4.86 15.07 -32.12
CA PRO A 487 4.86 13.63 -32.32
C PRO A 487 5.20 12.90 -31.02
N SER A 488 4.34 11.97 -30.62
CA SER A 488 4.53 11.15 -29.42
C SER A 488 5.70 10.17 -29.60
N TRP A 489 6.38 9.88 -28.50
CA TRP A 489 7.30 8.76 -28.45
C TRP A 489 6.53 7.44 -28.34
N LYS A 490 6.97 6.43 -29.10
CA LYS A 490 6.48 5.05 -29.01
C LYS A 490 7.65 4.15 -28.66
N PHE A 491 7.49 3.38 -27.59
CA PHE A 491 8.50 2.47 -27.07
C PHE A 491 8.81 1.38 -28.11
N GLN A 492 10.09 1.24 -28.46
CA GLN A 492 10.58 0.22 -29.39
C GLN A 492 10.83 -1.09 -28.62
N PRO A 493 10.38 -2.25 -29.12
CA PRO A 493 10.50 -3.51 -28.40
C PRO A 493 11.93 -3.85 -27.97
N VAL A 494 12.09 -4.32 -26.74
CA VAL A 494 13.37 -4.72 -26.14
C VAL A 494 13.32 -6.22 -25.82
N LYS A 495 14.25 -6.98 -26.39
CA LYS A 495 14.52 -8.41 -26.13
C LYS A 495 15.46 -8.54 -24.94
N SER A 496 15.12 -9.32 -23.92
CA SER A 496 15.95 -9.52 -22.74
C SER A 496 15.74 -10.90 -22.12
N ILE A 497 16.74 -11.44 -21.42
CA ILE A 497 16.62 -12.71 -20.71
C ILE A 497 16.13 -12.46 -19.28
N LYS A 498 15.23 -13.34 -18.82
CA LYS A 498 14.65 -13.39 -17.48
C LYS A 498 14.69 -14.83 -16.97
N VAL A 499 14.61 -15.01 -15.66
CA VAL A 499 14.71 -16.33 -15.03
C VAL A 499 13.63 -16.54 -13.98
N ARG A 500 13.21 -17.80 -13.80
CA ARG A 500 12.43 -18.24 -12.64
C ARG A 500 13.04 -19.53 -12.09
N VAL A 501 13.00 -19.68 -10.77
CA VAL A 501 13.33 -20.95 -10.10
C VAL A 501 12.01 -21.55 -9.62
N GLN A 502 11.67 -22.75 -10.09
CA GLN A 502 10.33 -23.34 -9.95
C GLN A 502 10.37 -24.86 -9.76
N GLY A 503 9.25 -25.43 -9.28
CA GLY A 503 9.13 -26.88 -9.03
C GLY A 503 8.55 -27.69 -10.18
N ASN A 504 7.77 -27.07 -11.07
CA ASN A 504 7.22 -27.73 -12.25
C ASN A 504 8.16 -27.61 -13.46
N LEU A 505 8.29 -28.69 -14.21
CA LEU A 505 9.02 -28.72 -15.48
C LEU A 505 8.19 -28.04 -16.59
N PRO A 506 8.79 -27.22 -17.47
CA PRO A 506 8.19 -26.87 -18.76
C PRO A 506 8.03 -28.12 -19.63
N ALA A 507 6.88 -28.26 -20.29
CA ALA A 507 6.57 -29.39 -21.17
C ALA A 507 6.56 -28.93 -22.62
N TRP A 508 7.12 -29.72 -23.54
CA TRP A 508 7.19 -29.38 -24.95
C TRP A 508 5.85 -29.52 -25.67
N ASP A 509 5.45 -28.49 -26.43
CA ASP A 509 4.38 -28.57 -27.43
C ASP A 509 4.99 -28.82 -28.81
N ALA A 510 4.77 -30.01 -29.36
CA ALA A 510 5.35 -30.43 -30.63
C ALA A 510 4.67 -29.83 -31.88
N GLU A 511 3.44 -29.32 -31.75
CA GLU A 511 2.69 -28.68 -32.84
C GLU A 511 3.15 -27.22 -32.99
N HIS A 512 3.28 -26.50 -31.87
CA HIS A 512 3.63 -25.08 -31.84
C HIS A 512 5.15 -24.84 -31.71
N GLN A 513 5.93 -25.89 -31.42
CA GLN A 513 7.39 -25.88 -31.25
C GLN A 513 7.89 -24.94 -30.13
N THR A 514 7.21 -24.94 -28.98
CA THR A 514 7.58 -24.14 -27.80
C THR A 514 7.29 -24.90 -26.50
N PHE A 515 7.87 -24.49 -25.38
CA PHE A 515 7.52 -25.08 -24.08
C PHE A 515 6.32 -24.36 -23.45
N ILE A 516 5.33 -25.15 -23.04
CA ILE A 516 4.12 -24.77 -22.33
C ILE A 516 4.13 -25.31 -20.89
N THR A 517 3.12 -25.01 -20.07
CA THR A 517 2.91 -25.70 -18.79
C THR A 517 1.83 -26.78 -18.90
N THR A 518 1.78 -27.71 -17.95
CA THR A 518 0.74 -28.76 -17.90
C THR A 518 -0.61 -28.24 -17.41
N PHE A 519 -0.67 -27.00 -16.88
CA PHE A 519 -1.90 -26.37 -16.39
C PHE A 519 -2.67 -25.68 -17.53
N GLY A 520 -3.74 -26.31 -18.00
CA GLY A 520 -4.64 -25.75 -19.01
C GLY A 520 -5.28 -26.84 -19.89
N SER A 521 -6.39 -26.52 -20.53
CA SER A 521 -7.18 -27.45 -21.34
C SER A 521 -6.69 -27.54 -22.79
N ASN A 522 -6.27 -26.40 -23.33
CA ASN A 522 -5.83 -26.18 -24.72
C ASN A 522 -4.46 -25.48 -24.75
N PHE A 523 -3.88 -25.28 -25.94
CA PHE A 523 -2.58 -24.63 -26.10
C PHE A 523 -2.55 -23.22 -25.50
N ASP A 524 -3.52 -22.35 -25.83
CA ASP A 524 -3.56 -20.96 -25.36
C ASP A 524 -3.59 -20.86 -23.82
N GLU A 525 -4.37 -21.72 -23.14
CA GLU A 525 -4.39 -21.79 -21.68
C GLU A 525 -3.03 -22.22 -21.11
N LYS A 526 -2.42 -23.27 -21.68
CA LYS A 526 -1.14 -23.84 -21.22
C LYS A 526 0.07 -22.96 -21.51
N TYR A 527 0.03 -22.19 -22.60
CA TYR A 527 1.03 -21.17 -22.93
C TYR A 527 0.86 -19.95 -22.00
N ARG A 528 -0.37 -19.41 -21.89
CA ARG A 528 -0.70 -18.27 -21.01
C ARG A 528 -0.35 -18.52 -19.55
N ALA A 529 -0.62 -19.71 -19.03
CA ALA A 529 -0.41 -20.08 -17.62
C ALA A 529 1.07 -20.08 -17.17
N ILE A 530 2.04 -19.96 -18.08
CA ILE A 530 3.45 -19.76 -17.70
C ILE A 530 3.65 -18.39 -17.05
N LEU A 531 3.24 -17.29 -17.71
CA LEU A 531 3.41 -15.91 -17.23
C LEU A 531 2.06 -15.20 -16.99
N ASP A 532 1.07 -15.92 -16.44
CA ASP A 532 -0.26 -15.35 -16.12
C ASP A 532 -0.22 -14.51 -14.82
N THR A 533 0.38 -13.32 -14.88
CA THR A 533 0.60 -12.44 -13.71
C THR A 533 1.61 -13.07 -12.75
N VAL A 534 2.91 -12.84 -12.99
CA VAL A 534 4.02 -13.49 -12.27
C VAL A 534 5.20 -12.55 -11.95
N ASN A 535 5.97 -12.93 -10.93
CA ASN A 535 7.30 -12.35 -10.63
C ASN A 535 8.41 -13.13 -11.38
N MET A 536 9.47 -12.44 -11.78
CA MET A 536 10.68 -13.00 -12.41
C MET A 536 11.94 -12.27 -11.92
N ALA A 537 13.11 -12.90 -12.02
CA ALA A 537 14.40 -12.27 -11.69
C ALA A 537 15.21 -11.89 -12.95
N SER A 538 16.23 -11.06 -12.76
CA SER A 538 17.43 -11.05 -13.62
C SER A 538 18.19 -12.37 -13.48
N VAL A 539 18.96 -12.77 -14.49
CA VAL A 539 19.83 -13.96 -14.41
C VAL A 539 20.84 -13.80 -13.26
N GLU A 540 21.30 -12.57 -13.07
CA GLU A 540 22.17 -12.10 -12.00
C GLU A 540 21.54 -12.26 -10.60
N GLY A 541 20.20 -12.18 -10.51
CA GLY A 541 19.44 -12.40 -9.28
C GLY A 541 19.02 -13.84 -8.98
N THR A 542 19.28 -14.82 -9.87
CA THR A 542 18.70 -16.18 -9.80
C THR A 542 18.77 -16.80 -8.39
N PHE A 543 19.94 -16.72 -7.74
CA PHE A 543 20.18 -17.40 -6.48
C PHE A 543 19.81 -16.59 -5.24
N LYS A 544 19.39 -15.32 -5.37
CA LYS A 544 19.02 -14.49 -4.21
C LYS A 544 17.86 -15.12 -3.43
N PHE A 545 16.77 -15.44 -4.12
CA PHE A 545 15.61 -16.13 -3.55
C PHE A 545 15.95 -17.55 -3.09
N VAL A 546 16.78 -18.27 -3.86
CA VAL A 546 17.20 -19.64 -3.50
C VAL A 546 17.92 -19.65 -2.15
N GLN A 547 18.99 -18.85 -2.01
CA GLN A 547 19.81 -18.75 -0.79
C GLN A 547 19.06 -18.11 0.38
N GLY A 548 18.34 -17.01 0.13
CA GLY A 548 17.66 -16.22 1.16
C GLY A 548 16.42 -16.91 1.73
N GLU A 549 15.69 -17.67 0.92
CA GLU A 549 14.38 -18.22 1.33
C GLU A 549 14.19 -19.73 1.13
N CYS A 550 14.90 -20.41 0.21
CA CYS A 550 14.47 -21.75 -0.24
C CYS A 550 15.32 -22.94 0.21
N ILE A 551 16.49 -22.72 0.82
CA ILE A 551 17.42 -23.80 1.18
C ILE A 551 17.97 -23.75 2.60
N ASN A 552 17.82 -22.63 3.32
CA ASN A 552 18.45 -22.45 4.63
C ASN A 552 17.71 -23.25 5.71
N THR A 553 18.26 -24.39 6.15
CA THR A 553 17.58 -25.29 7.11
C THR A 553 17.39 -24.73 8.52
N ASN A 554 17.80 -23.48 8.78
CA ASN A 554 17.42 -22.75 10.00
C ASN A 554 16.04 -22.08 9.89
N ASP A 555 15.48 -21.93 8.69
CA ASP A 555 14.05 -21.68 8.47
C ASP A 555 13.34 -23.04 8.27
N PRO A 556 12.43 -23.46 9.18
CA PRO A 556 11.70 -24.72 9.06
C PRO A 556 10.72 -24.75 7.87
N LEU A 557 10.43 -23.61 7.23
CA LEU A 557 9.65 -23.50 6.01
C LEU A 557 10.53 -23.54 4.74
N ALA A 558 11.85 -23.34 4.87
CA ALA A 558 12.78 -23.38 3.75
C ALA A 558 13.10 -24.82 3.31
N VAL A 559 13.24 -25.75 4.27
CA VAL A 559 13.40 -27.19 3.97
C VAL A 559 12.51 -28.04 4.87
N ALA A 560 11.43 -28.58 4.30
CA ALA A 560 10.48 -29.44 4.99
C ALA A 560 10.38 -30.80 4.26
N ASN A 561 10.34 -31.90 5.00
CA ASN A 561 10.19 -33.27 4.46
C ASN A 561 11.19 -33.63 3.32
N CYS A 562 12.40 -33.07 3.35
CA CYS A 562 13.39 -33.14 2.27
C CYS A 562 12.86 -32.66 0.90
N GLN A 563 12.17 -31.53 0.93
CA GLN A 563 11.83 -30.66 -0.19
C GLN A 563 12.21 -29.21 0.15
N ARG A 564 12.69 -28.46 -0.84
CA ARG A 564 12.94 -27.01 -0.74
C ARG A 564 11.62 -26.23 -0.71
N LYS A 565 11.62 -24.99 -0.21
CA LYS A 565 10.47 -24.07 -0.24
C LYS A 565 9.86 -24.02 -1.64
N SER A 566 8.53 -24.00 -1.72
CA SER A 566 7.77 -24.03 -2.99
C SER A 566 8.13 -25.21 -3.91
N ASN A 567 8.74 -26.28 -3.38
CA ASN A 567 9.24 -27.45 -4.12
C ASN A 567 10.17 -27.08 -5.30
N ILE A 568 11.05 -26.08 -5.14
CA ILE A 568 11.93 -25.66 -6.25
C ILE A 568 12.92 -26.75 -6.69
N GLN A 569 13.00 -26.97 -8.01
CA GLN A 569 13.79 -28.05 -8.64
C GLN A 569 14.53 -27.60 -9.91
N TYR A 570 14.00 -26.61 -10.65
CA TYR A 570 14.50 -26.20 -11.96
C TYR A 570 14.76 -24.69 -12.01
N VAL A 571 15.86 -24.31 -12.62
CA VAL A 571 16.09 -22.94 -13.11
C VAL A 571 15.65 -22.90 -14.56
N VAL A 572 14.69 -22.03 -14.88
CA VAL A 572 14.06 -21.92 -16.21
C VAL A 572 14.38 -20.55 -16.80
N PHE A 573 14.89 -20.55 -18.04
CA PHE A 573 15.28 -19.35 -18.76
C PHE A 573 14.22 -18.95 -19.79
N TYR A 574 13.94 -17.65 -19.82
CA TYR A 574 12.95 -17.04 -20.70
C TYR A 574 13.63 -15.94 -21.50
N GLU A 575 13.49 -15.97 -22.81
CA GLU A 575 13.59 -14.74 -23.57
C GLU A 575 12.25 -14.01 -23.43
N THR A 576 12.31 -12.71 -23.15
CA THR A 576 11.15 -11.82 -23.07
C THR A 576 11.35 -10.67 -24.02
N VAL A 577 10.36 -10.40 -24.87
CA VAL A 577 10.29 -9.15 -25.63
C VAL A 577 9.28 -8.26 -24.94
N VAL A 578 9.65 -7.02 -24.64
CA VAL A 578 8.80 -6.04 -23.95
C VAL A 578 8.67 -4.77 -24.78
N ALA A 579 7.45 -4.30 -24.99
CA ALA A 579 7.15 -2.96 -25.49
C ALA A 579 6.17 -2.29 -24.52
N GLN A 580 6.66 -1.32 -23.75
CA GLN A 580 5.90 -0.70 -22.68
C GLN A 580 4.86 0.28 -23.22
N PRO A 581 3.70 0.47 -22.55
CA PRO A 581 2.74 1.49 -22.97
C PRO A 581 3.33 2.91 -22.87
N THR A 582 3.17 3.72 -23.92
CA THR A 582 3.67 5.11 -23.92
C THR A 582 3.13 5.90 -22.72
N ALA A 583 1.86 5.74 -22.36
CA ALA A 583 1.26 6.42 -21.21
C ALA A 583 1.93 6.04 -19.87
N ALA A 584 2.31 4.77 -19.72
CA ALA A 584 3.01 4.28 -18.53
C ALA A 584 4.43 4.87 -18.44
N ILE A 585 5.21 4.82 -19.52
CA ILE A 585 6.55 5.40 -19.56
C ILE A 585 6.52 6.93 -19.40
N ASP A 586 5.54 7.61 -20.01
CA ASP A 586 5.40 9.06 -19.87
C ASP A 586 5.10 9.51 -18.44
N LYS A 587 4.37 8.69 -17.65
CA LYS A 587 4.24 8.89 -16.19
C LYS A 587 5.54 8.57 -15.45
N TYR A 588 6.08 7.36 -15.65
CA TYR A 588 7.04 6.76 -14.71
C TYR A 588 8.51 7.10 -14.95
N GLN A 589 8.90 7.58 -16.15
CA GLN A 589 10.30 7.89 -16.48
C GLN A 589 10.92 9.07 -15.70
N ASN A 590 10.13 9.80 -14.91
CA ASN A 590 10.59 10.95 -14.12
C ASN A 590 10.57 10.70 -12.61
N LEU A 591 10.42 9.44 -12.15
CA LEU A 591 10.56 9.08 -10.74
C LEU A 591 12.00 8.62 -10.46
N ASP A 592 12.62 9.16 -9.41
CA ASP A 592 13.98 8.78 -8.99
C ASP A 592 14.14 7.30 -8.60
N GLN A 593 13.02 6.62 -8.33
CA GLN A 593 12.96 5.20 -7.95
C GLN A 593 12.61 4.26 -9.12
N SER A 594 12.27 4.75 -10.32
CA SER A 594 11.97 3.88 -11.46
C SER A 594 13.24 3.50 -12.23
N ILE A 595 13.38 2.22 -12.56
CA ILE A 595 14.43 1.80 -13.51
C ILE A 595 14.12 2.40 -14.88
N VAL A 596 15.16 2.76 -15.62
CA VAL A 596 15.07 3.19 -17.01
C VAL A 596 14.30 2.14 -17.84
N GLU A 597 13.38 2.60 -18.70
CA GLU A 597 12.47 1.76 -19.49
C GLU A 597 11.45 0.88 -18.72
N HIS A 598 11.32 1.00 -17.38
CA HIS A 598 10.41 0.17 -16.60
C HIS A 598 9.43 1.00 -15.74
N CYS A 599 8.27 0.42 -15.46
CA CYS A 599 7.43 0.89 -14.37
C CYS A 599 7.98 0.46 -13.01
N PRO A 600 7.50 1.02 -11.88
CA PRO A 600 7.78 0.47 -10.56
C PRO A 600 7.41 -1.02 -10.48
N PHE A 601 8.12 -1.78 -9.65
CA PHE A 601 7.77 -3.17 -9.37
C PHE A 601 6.47 -3.26 -8.56
N SER A 602 5.68 -4.31 -8.80
CA SER A 602 4.60 -4.74 -7.91
C SER A 602 4.60 -6.26 -7.85
N PRO A 603 4.59 -6.89 -6.67
CA PRO A 603 4.49 -8.34 -6.58
C PRO A 603 3.24 -8.88 -7.30
N MET A 604 3.36 -10.10 -7.81
CA MET A 604 2.37 -10.79 -8.63
C MET A 604 2.03 -12.16 -8.00
N ASP A 605 1.77 -12.16 -6.70
CA ASP A 605 1.74 -13.38 -5.90
C ASP A 605 0.40 -14.11 -6.04
N GLY A 606 0.44 -15.44 -6.18
CA GLY A 606 -0.77 -16.24 -6.39
C GLY A 606 -1.54 -15.93 -7.69
N GLY A 607 -0.93 -15.18 -8.62
CA GLY A 607 -1.55 -14.76 -9.88
C GLY A 607 -2.31 -13.43 -9.84
N THR A 608 -2.33 -12.75 -8.69
CA THR A 608 -2.87 -11.40 -8.58
C THR A 608 -1.74 -10.39 -8.41
N CYS A 609 -1.91 -9.20 -8.96
CA CYS A 609 -1.05 -8.06 -8.66
C CYS A 609 -1.32 -7.63 -7.21
N SER A 610 -0.38 -7.98 -6.34
CA SER A 610 -0.44 -7.87 -4.88
C SER A 610 0.36 -6.67 -4.38
N ASN A 611 0.16 -6.35 -3.11
CA ASN A 611 0.94 -5.35 -2.38
C ASN A 611 1.85 -6.11 -1.39
N PRO A 612 3.18 -5.90 -1.38
CA PRO A 612 4.11 -6.71 -0.57
C PRO A 612 3.90 -6.56 0.94
N THR A 613 3.09 -5.59 1.38
CA THR A 613 2.77 -5.37 2.81
C THR A 613 1.36 -5.84 3.20
N GLY A 614 0.63 -6.52 2.30
CA GLY A 614 -0.73 -7.01 2.57
C GLY A 614 -1.81 -5.93 2.65
N GLY A 615 -1.51 -4.71 2.18
CA GLY A 615 -2.48 -3.61 2.06
C GLY A 615 -3.39 -3.73 0.84
N PRO A 616 -4.18 -2.68 0.52
CA PRO A 616 -4.93 -2.59 -0.73
C PRO A 616 -4.03 -2.83 -1.95
N ILE A 617 -4.63 -3.38 -3.01
CA ILE A 617 -4.05 -3.55 -4.35
C ILE A 617 -3.15 -2.35 -4.68
N ALA A 618 -1.88 -2.60 -5.00
CA ALA A 618 -0.91 -1.55 -5.27
C ALA A 618 -1.40 -0.70 -6.46
N ASN A 619 -1.23 0.62 -6.38
CA ASN A 619 -1.91 1.56 -7.28
C ASN A 619 -1.64 1.29 -8.78
N ILE A 620 -0.40 0.94 -9.10
CA ILE A 620 0.05 0.49 -10.43
C ILE A 620 -0.81 -0.66 -10.99
N CYS A 621 -1.25 -1.61 -10.16
CA CYS A 621 -2.14 -2.70 -10.55
C CYS A 621 -3.50 -2.20 -11.06
N SER A 622 -4.03 -1.13 -10.46
CA SER A 622 -5.28 -0.49 -10.89
C SER A 622 -5.09 0.37 -12.14
N GLU A 623 -3.92 0.99 -12.31
CA GLU A 623 -3.57 1.77 -13.50
C GLU A 623 -3.47 0.94 -14.77
N TYR A 624 -3.05 -0.33 -14.67
CA TYR A 624 -3.01 -1.22 -15.83
C TYR A 624 -4.35 -1.29 -16.58
N VAL A 625 -5.45 -1.24 -15.83
CA VAL A 625 -6.82 -1.42 -16.33
C VAL A 625 -7.65 -0.13 -16.28
N GLY A 626 -7.17 0.93 -15.61
CA GLY A 626 -7.96 2.13 -15.29
C GLY A 626 -9.07 1.86 -14.26
N SER A 627 -8.91 0.82 -13.45
CA SER A 627 -9.83 0.51 -12.36
C SER A 627 -9.55 1.43 -11.18
N ASN A 628 -10.44 1.41 -10.19
CA ASN A 628 -10.32 2.24 -9.00
C ASN A 628 -9.95 3.69 -9.35
N GLY A 629 -10.68 4.37 -10.24
CA GLY A 629 -10.43 5.78 -10.58
C GLY A 629 -9.15 6.08 -11.38
N GLN A 630 -8.22 5.13 -11.54
CA GLN A 630 -6.89 5.37 -12.09
C GLN A 630 -6.91 5.83 -13.55
N GLN A 631 -5.83 6.48 -13.99
CA GLN A 631 -5.60 6.58 -15.43
C GLN A 631 -5.32 5.17 -15.97
N LYS A 632 -6.01 4.76 -17.05
CA LYS A 632 -5.65 3.54 -17.77
C LYS A 632 -4.33 3.76 -18.49
N LEU A 633 -3.24 3.26 -17.92
CA LEU A 633 -1.91 3.30 -18.54
C LEU A 633 -1.64 2.07 -19.42
N GLY A 634 -2.39 0.98 -19.21
CA GLY A 634 -2.11 -0.32 -19.82
C GLY A 634 -1.19 -1.16 -18.92
N MET A 635 -1.26 -2.49 -19.07
CA MET A 635 -0.37 -3.43 -18.38
C MET A 635 1.09 -3.03 -18.65
N CYS A 636 1.92 -2.88 -17.61
CA CYS A 636 3.32 -2.45 -17.74
C CYS A 636 4.23 -3.46 -17.03
N VAL A 637 5.38 -3.80 -17.63
CA VAL A 637 6.37 -4.62 -16.93
C VAL A 637 7.09 -3.73 -15.92
N GLY A 638 6.91 -4.06 -14.65
CA GLY A 638 7.53 -3.36 -13.53
C GLY A 638 8.92 -3.91 -13.21
N GLY A 639 9.77 -3.09 -12.57
CA GLY A 639 11.11 -3.49 -12.15
C GLY A 639 11.61 -2.73 -10.92
N GLN A 640 12.41 -3.41 -10.08
CA GLN A 640 13.14 -2.82 -8.95
C GLN A 640 14.54 -3.43 -8.80
N LEU A 641 15.51 -2.63 -8.37
CA LEU A 641 16.82 -3.12 -7.91
C LEU A 641 16.67 -3.75 -6.53
N ALA A 642 17.30 -4.89 -6.30
CA ALA A 642 17.21 -5.66 -5.06
C ALA A 642 18.51 -6.43 -4.77
N ASP A 643 19.64 -5.75 -4.88
CA ASP A 643 20.99 -6.24 -4.57
C ASP A 643 21.30 -6.22 -3.05
N ASN A 644 20.93 -5.14 -2.37
CA ASN A 644 21.28 -4.78 -0.98
C ASN A 644 20.61 -5.64 0.13
N ASP A 645 20.71 -6.96 0.06
CA ASP A 645 20.26 -7.89 1.12
C ASP A 645 21.47 -8.50 1.85
N PRO A 646 21.64 -8.28 3.18
CA PRO A 646 22.74 -8.88 3.93
C PRO A 646 22.74 -10.42 3.98
N ALA A 647 21.59 -11.08 3.80
CA ALA A 647 21.45 -12.54 3.78
C ALA A 647 21.68 -13.14 2.37
N ALA A 648 21.59 -12.31 1.32
CA ALA A 648 21.84 -12.71 -0.06
C ALA A 648 22.35 -11.52 -0.92
N PRO A 649 23.60 -11.06 -0.72
CA PRO A 649 24.18 -9.93 -1.44
C PRO A 649 24.63 -10.34 -2.85
N TYR A 650 23.65 -10.59 -3.71
CA TYR A 650 23.83 -10.81 -5.15
C TYR A 650 23.80 -9.46 -5.86
N PRO A 651 24.93 -8.97 -6.41
CA PRO A 651 24.97 -7.70 -7.13
C PRO A 651 24.11 -7.78 -8.40
N ASP A 652 23.66 -6.63 -8.91
CA ASP A 652 22.91 -6.56 -10.17
C ASP A 652 21.59 -7.37 -10.18
N THR A 653 21.06 -7.68 -8.99
CA THR A 653 19.78 -8.38 -8.84
C THR A 653 18.63 -7.43 -9.10
N TYR A 654 17.78 -7.77 -10.05
CA TYR A 654 16.54 -7.06 -10.34
C TYR A 654 15.33 -7.99 -10.25
N TRP A 655 14.28 -7.53 -9.58
CA TRP A 655 12.97 -8.18 -9.59
C TRP A 655 12.06 -7.52 -10.62
N PHE A 656 11.37 -8.33 -11.41
CA PHE A 656 10.45 -7.89 -12.47
C PHE A 656 9.06 -8.45 -12.23
N SER A 657 8.05 -7.64 -12.57
CA SER A 657 6.65 -7.99 -12.41
C SER A 657 5.93 -7.95 -13.75
N PHE A 658 5.39 -9.09 -14.19
CA PHE A 658 4.78 -9.31 -15.50
C PHE A 658 3.26 -9.45 -15.37
N PRO A 659 2.47 -8.35 -15.40
CA PRO A 659 1.02 -8.41 -15.28
C PRO A 659 0.36 -8.91 -16.58
N ASN A 660 -0.45 -9.96 -16.47
CA ASN A 660 -1.27 -10.49 -17.55
C ASN A 660 -2.76 -10.15 -17.29
N SER A 661 -3.60 -10.37 -18.30
CA SER A 661 -5.06 -10.27 -18.26
C SER A 661 -5.70 -10.73 -16.95
N CYS A 662 -6.72 -9.99 -16.51
CA CYS A 662 -7.33 -10.14 -15.17
C CYS A 662 -6.29 -10.13 -14.03
N PRO A 663 -5.40 -9.12 -13.91
CA PRO A 663 -4.38 -9.07 -12.87
C PRO A 663 -4.96 -8.82 -11.46
N SER A 664 -6.24 -8.49 -11.32
CA SER A 664 -6.88 -8.23 -10.01
C SER A 664 -7.49 -9.47 -9.34
N GLN A 665 -7.15 -10.67 -9.79
CA GLN A 665 -7.70 -11.95 -9.30
C GLN A 665 -6.60 -13.01 -9.24
N PRO A 666 -6.50 -13.82 -8.16
CA PRO A 666 -5.59 -14.95 -8.10
C PRO A 666 -5.95 -16.02 -9.14
N TRP A 667 -5.00 -16.88 -9.54
CA TRP A 667 -5.17 -17.83 -10.64
C TRP A 667 -6.47 -18.66 -10.57
N ARG A 668 -6.88 -19.07 -9.36
CA ARG A 668 -8.07 -19.90 -9.12
C ARG A 668 -9.41 -19.18 -9.38
N THR A 669 -9.44 -17.85 -9.51
CA THR A 669 -10.67 -17.06 -9.74
C THR A 669 -10.62 -16.22 -11.03
N LYS A 670 -9.55 -16.34 -11.84
CA LYS A 670 -9.44 -15.66 -13.15
C LYS A 670 -10.40 -16.23 -14.19
N THR A 671 -11.61 -15.68 -14.28
CA THR A 671 -12.59 -16.01 -15.34
C THR A 671 -12.24 -15.34 -16.67
N GLU A 672 -12.67 -15.94 -17.77
CA GLU A 672 -12.54 -15.36 -19.12
C GLU A 672 -13.28 -14.00 -19.23
N GLN A 673 -14.44 -13.88 -18.59
CA GLN A 673 -15.15 -12.60 -18.45
C GLN A 673 -14.27 -11.50 -17.81
N CYS A 674 -13.49 -11.84 -16.77
CA CYS A 674 -12.55 -10.91 -16.16
C CYS A 674 -11.38 -10.56 -17.09
N ARG A 675 -10.87 -11.53 -17.88
CA ARG A 675 -9.81 -11.27 -18.88
C ARG A 675 -10.28 -10.32 -19.98
N GLN A 676 -11.53 -10.44 -20.41
CA GLN A 676 -12.16 -9.53 -21.39
C GLN A 676 -12.40 -8.12 -20.82
N GLN A 677 -12.75 -8.01 -19.53
CA GLN A 677 -12.86 -6.72 -18.82
C GLN A 677 -11.50 -6.07 -18.53
N GLN A 678 -10.46 -6.88 -18.35
CA GLN A 678 -9.10 -6.46 -17.98
C GLN A 678 -8.04 -7.03 -18.96
N PRO A 679 -8.07 -6.64 -20.24
CA PRO A 679 -7.20 -7.22 -21.28
C PRO A 679 -5.80 -6.61 -21.32
N GLY A 680 -4.92 -7.25 -22.09
CA GLY A 680 -3.54 -6.81 -22.35
C GLY A 680 -2.49 -7.58 -21.52
N GLY A 681 -1.26 -7.06 -21.51
CA GLY A 681 -0.14 -7.66 -20.79
C GLY A 681 0.60 -8.64 -21.67
N MET A 682 0.31 -9.93 -21.53
CA MET A 682 0.89 -10.96 -22.40
C MET A 682 0.24 -10.93 -23.79
N CYS A 683 1.06 -11.05 -24.84
CA CYS A 683 0.62 -11.23 -26.22
C CYS A 683 0.16 -12.67 -26.49
N PRO A 684 -0.77 -12.89 -27.44
CA PRO A 684 -1.00 -14.22 -28.03
C PRO A 684 0.28 -14.81 -28.62
N TYR A 685 0.30 -16.13 -28.85
CA TYR A 685 1.49 -16.79 -29.42
C TYR A 685 1.84 -16.22 -30.80
N GLY A 686 3.14 -16.04 -31.06
CA GLY A 686 3.66 -15.42 -32.28
C GLY A 686 3.42 -13.90 -32.44
N VAL A 687 2.71 -13.24 -31.51
CA VAL A 687 2.41 -11.80 -31.61
C VAL A 687 3.46 -10.95 -30.91
N VAL A 688 4.11 -10.05 -31.67
CA VAL A 688 5.11 -9.09 -31.16
C VAL A 688 4.42 -7.98 -30.35
N PRO A 689 4.89 -7.63 -29.14
CA PRO A 689 4.31 -6.57 -28.32
C PRO A 689 4.48 -5.18 -28.94
N ASN A 690 3.51 -4.31 -28.69
CA ASN A 690 3.45 -2.96 -29.26
C ASN A 690 3.09 -1.86 -28.25
N GLY A 691 2.88 -2.21 -26.98
CA GLY A 691 2.51 -1.28 -25.89
C GLY A 691 1.05 -0.80 -25.92
N GLU A 692 0.23 -1.30 -26.85
CA GLU A 692 -1.15 -0.83 -27.08
C GLU A 692 -2.17 -1.99 -26.97
N LEU A 693 -1.89 -3.11 -27.64
CA LEU A 693 -2.70 -4.33 -27.55
C LEU A 693 -2.14 -5.27 -26.47
N CYS A 694 -0.81 -5.41 -26.44
CA CYS A 694 -0.07 -6.22 -25.48
C CYS A 694 1.34 -5.67 -25.28
N THR A 695 1.89 -6.01 -24.12
CA THR A 695 3.09 -5.39 -23.52
C THR A 695 4.29 -6.30 -23.59
N PHE A 696 4.12 -7.61 -23.48
CA PHE A 696 5.21 -8.57 -23.58
C PHE A 696 4.83 -9.87 -24.28
N SER A 697 5.81 -10.48 -24.92
CA SER A 697 5.78 -11.89 -25.34
C SER A 697 6.98 -12.60 -24.69
N PHE A 698 6.96 -13.93 -24.64
CA PHE A 698 8.08 -14.71 -24.15
C PHE A 698 8.27 -15.99 -24.97
N ASP A 699 9.50 -16.48 -24.98
CA ASP A 699 9.85 -17.84 -25.36
C ASP A 699 10.64 -18.50 -24.22
N VAL A 700 10.35 -19.77 -23.93
CA VAL A 700 11.13 -20.54 -22.96
C VAL A 700 12.35 -21.09 -23.69
N LEU A 701 13.55 -20.58 -23.37
CA LEU A 701 14.79 -21.07 -23.99
C LEU A 701 15.14 -22.48 -23.48
N GLY A 702 14.76 -22.80 -22.24
CA GLY A 702 14.91 -24.15 -21.66
C GLY A 702 15.11 -24.09 -20.15
N TYR A 703 15.63 -25.19 -19.59
CA TYR A 703 15.81 -25.34 -18.16
C TYR A 703 17.07 -26.12 -17.80
N ILE A 704 17.49 -26.03 -16.53
CA ILE A 704 18.49 -26.90 -15.91
C ILE A 704 18.04 -27.25 -14.49
N LYS A 705 18.34 -28.46 -14.01
CA LYS A 705 18.04 -28.84 -12.62
C LYS A 705 18.92 -28.03 -11.67
N LEU A 706 18.33 -27.51 -10.61
CA LEU A 706 19.07 -26.81 -9.55
C LEU A 706 20.15 -27.72 -8.95
N ASP A 707 19.84 -29.01 -8.76
CA ASP A 707 20.75 -30.01 -8.19
C ASP A 707 22.01 -30.24 -9.05
N ASP A 708 21.89 -30.16 -10.38
CA ASP A 708 23.03 -30.26 -11.31
C ASP A 708 23.89 -28.98 -11.28
N VAL A 709 23.28 -27.82 -11.03
CA VAL A 709 24.00 -26.54 -10.92
C VAL A 709 24.76 -26.44 -9.61
N VAL A 710 24.12 -26.71 -8.47
CA VAL A 710 24.76 -26.69 -7.15
C VAL A 710 25.67 -27.91 -6.90
N GLY A 711 25.57 -28.95 -7.74
CA GLY A 711 26.47 -30.09 -7.77
C GLY A 711 26.08 -31.29 -6.90
N ILE A 712 24.86 -31.31 -6.36
CA ILE A 712 24.36 -32.44 -5.54
C ILE A 712 24.40 -33.76 -6.32
N THR A 713 24.05 -33.75 -7.61
CA THR A 713 24.10 -34.93 -8.49
C THR A 713 25.51 -35.39 -8.86
N SER A 714 26.54 -34.64 -8.45
CA SER A 714 27.95 -35.02 -8.55
C SER A 714 28.54 -35.52 -7.21
N MET A 715 27.81 -35.43 -6.10
CA MET A 715 28.25 -35.91 -4.80
C MET A 715 27.94 -37.39 -4.64
N VAL A 716 28.89 -38.16 -4.10
CA VAL A 716 28.73 -39.61 -3.85
C VAL A 716 27.95 -39.84 -2.56
N ASN A 717 26.91 -40.66 -2.64
CA ASN A 717 26.16 -41.21 -1.51
C ASN A 717 26.99 -42.35 -0.86
N PRO A 718 27.45 -42.19 0.40
CA PRO A 718 28.31 -43.18 1.04
C PRO A 718 27.60 -44.50 1.37
N ALA A 719 26.26 -44.53 1.40
CA ALA A 719 25.49 -45.74 1.65
C ALA A 719 25.27 -46.60 0.39
N THR A 720 25.45 -46.04 -0.82
CA THR A 720 25.20 -46.74 -2.10
C THR A 720 26.41 -46.77 -3.04
N ASN A 721 27.45 -45.98 -2.75
CA ASN A 721 28.62 -45.74 -3.60
C ASN A 721 28.27 -45.33 -5.05
N LYS A 722 27.17 -44.57 -5.20
CA LYS A 722 26.70 -43.92 -6.43
C LYS A 722 26.52 -42.44 -6.17
N THR A 723 26.39 -41.60 -7.19
CA THR A 723 25.99 -40.20 -6.96
C THR A 723 24.51 -40.09 -6.57
N TYR A 724 24.16 -39.08 -5.78
CA TYR A 724 22.77 -38.81 -5.44
C TYR A 724 21.94 -38.46 -6.68
N ALA A 725 20.73 -39.00 -6.79
CA ALA A 725 19.84 -38.72 -7.92
C ALA A 725 19.18 -37.32 -7.86
N ASN A 726 19.06 -36.73 -6.67
CA ASN A 726 18.46 -35.41 -6.42
C ASN A 726 18.64 -34.97 -4.94
N PHE A 727 18.27 -33.72 -4.64
CA PHE A 727 18.22 -33.13 -3.29
C PHE A 727 17.44 -33.97 -2.28
N SER A 728 16.34 -34.61 -2.67
CA SER A 728 15.52 -35.37 -1.71
C SER A 728 16.21 -36.65 -1.24
N GLU A 729 17.02 -37.29 -2.10
CA GLU A 729 17.89 -38.40 -1.68
C GLU A 729 19.03 -37.90 -0.78
N PHE A 730 19.72 -36.83 -1.19
CA PHE A 730 20.79 -36.19 -0.42
C PHE A 730 20.35 -35.80 1.00
N CYS A 731 19.21 -35.12 1.13
CA CYS A 731 18.64 -34.75 2.42
C CYS A 731 18.20 -35.97 3.26
N LYS A 732 17.62 -37.00 2.64
CA LYS A 732 17.25 -38.25 3.35
C LYS A 732 18.46 -39.04 3.86
N ALA A 733 19.64 -38.85 3.26
CA ALA A 733 20.91 -39.36 3.75
C ALA A 733 21.56 -38.47 4.85
N GLY A 734 20.85 -37.44 5.34
CA GLY A 734 21.37 -36.47 6.32
C GLY A 734 22.13 -35.29 5.72
N GLY A 735 22.12 -35.13 4.39
CA GLY A 735 22.78 -34.03 3.69
C GLY A 735 22.09 -32.68 3.91
N ILE A 736 22.87 -31.69 4.35
CA ILE A 736 22.42 -30.29 4.51
C ILE A 736 23.03 -29.47 3.37
N GLU A 737 22.18 -28.87 2.54
CA GLU A 737 22.60 -28.03 1.42
C GLU A 737 23.15 -26.69 1.92
N TYR A 738 22.42 -26.03 2.82
CA TYR A 738 22.79 -24.74 3.39
C TYR A 738 22.10 -24.54 4.74
N LYS A 739 22.87 -24.10 5.74
CA LYS A 739 22.42 -23.80 7.09
C LYS A 739 23.23 -22.62 7.60
N ALA A 740 22.57 -21.49 7.79
CA ALA A 740 23.23 -20.24 8.17
C ALA A 740 22.34 -19.37 9.07
N SER A 741 22.97 -18.61 9.95
CA SER A 741 22.33 -17.69 10.88
C SER A 741 22.79 -16.26 10.62
N LEU A 742 21.86 -15.30 10.59
CA LEU A 742 22.20 -13.88 10.53
C LEU A 742 22.57 -13.39 11.95
N GLN A 743 23.81 -12.97 12.15
CA GLN A 743 24.33 -12.48 13.43
C GLN A 743 24.97 -11.10 13.22
N GLY A 744 24.49 -10.08 13.94
CA GLY A 744 25.01 -8.71 13.81
C GLY A 744 24.90 -8.09 12.41
N GLY A 745 24.04 -8.64 11.53
CA GLY A 745 23.93 -8.25 10.12
C GLY A 745 24.86 -9.01 9.16
N GLN A 746 25.65 -9.97 9.64
CA GLN A 746 26.49 -10.85 8.82
C GLN A 746 25.97 -12.29 8.79
N ILE A 747 26.24 -13.02 7.71
CA ILE A 747 25.88 -14.45 7.59
C ILE A 747 26.96 -15.30 8.27
N VAL A 748 26.57 -16.04 9.30
CA VAL A 748 27.38 -17.10 9.89
C VAL A 748 26.92 -18.43 9.31
N VAL A 749 27.72 -19.04 8.45
CA VAL A 749 27.46 -20.38 7.90
C VAL A 749 27.80 -21.42 8.96
N GLU A 750 26.84 -22.30 9.25
CA GLU A 750 27.00 -23.42 10.17
C GLU A 750 27.34 -24.70 9.41
N GLN A 751 26.69 -24.90 8.24
CA GLN A 751 26.98 -25.99 7.32
C GLN A 751 26.53 -25.62 5.91
N SER A 752 27.28 -26.01 4.88
CA SER A 752 26.86 -25.84 3.49
C SER A 752 27.62 -26.77 2.55
N ILE A 753 27.03 -27.11 1.41
CA ILE A 753 27.78 -27.70 0.29
C ILE A 753 28.72 -26.66 -0.35
N PRO A 754 29.83 -27.06 -1.01
CA PRO A 754 30.85 -26.12 -1.48
C PRO A 754 30.33 -25.01 -2.40
N PHE A 755 29.26 -25.24 -3.17
CA PHE A 755 28.63 -24.23 -4.01
C PHE A 755 28.15 -23.00 -3.22
N TRP A 756 27.75 -23.14 -1.95
CA TRP A 756 27.23 -22.05 -1.11
C TRP A 756 28.28 -21.45 -0.14
N ALA A 757 29.55 -21.85 -0.22
CA ALA A 757 30.63 -21.32 0.61
C ALA A 757 30.90 -19.82 0.36
N ASN A 758 31.09 -19.01 1.40
CA ASN A 758 31.16 -17.54 1.32
C ASN A 758 29.88 -16.92 0.71
N PRO A 759 28.70 -17.05 1.36
CA PRO A 759 27.42 -16.52 0.86
C PRO A 759 27.29 -14.99 0.97
N SER A 760 28.13 -14.34 1.80
CA SER A 760 28.22 -12.88 1.91
C SER A 760 29.21 -12.25 0.92
N ASP A 761 30.00 -13.05 0.20
CA ASP A 761 30.98 -12.54 -0.77
C ASP A 761 30.29 -12.25 -2.11
N ILE A 762 30.26 -10.95 -2.47
CA ILE A 762 29.68 -10.42 -3.70
C ILE A 762 30.31 -11.04 -4.95
N ASN A 763 31.61 -11.37 -4.92
CA ASN A 763 32.31 -12.01 -6.04
C ASN A 763 31.96 -13.50 -6.12
N ALA A 764 31.88 -14.21 -4.99
CA ALA A 764 31.41 -15.60 -4.96
C ALA A 764 29.95 -15.70 -5.45
N ASN A 765 29.09 -14.75 -5.06
CA ASN A 765 27.71 -14.64 -5.53
C ASN A 765 27.64 -14.35 -7.04
N ARG A 766 28.52 -13.51 -7.58
CA ARG A 766 28.66 -13.28 -9.03
C ARG A 766 29.14 -14.54 -9.76
N GLU A 767 30.09 -15.29 -9.21
CA GLU A 767 30.62 -16.51 -9.82
C GLU A 767 29.58 -17.66 -9.82
N ARG A 768 28.71 -17.76 -8.80
CA ARG A 768 27.56 -18.69 -8.81
C ARG A 768 26.68 -18.51 -10.05
N VAL A 769 26.37 -17.25 -10.40
CA VAL A 769 25.60 -16.90 -11.60
C VAL A 769 26.35 -17.31 -12.87
N LYS A 770 27.66 -17.07 -12.93
CA LYS A 770 28.50 -17.51 -14.05
C LYS A 770 28.48 -19.04 -14.20
N VAL A 771 28.66 -19.80 -13.12
CA VAL A 771 28.58 -21.28 -13.12
C VAL A 771 27.22 -21.78 -13.60
N LEU A 772 26.13 -21.10 -13.25
CA LEU A 772 24.79 -21.39 -13.77
C LEU A 772 24.69 -21.19 -15.30
N VAL A 773 25.14 -20.04 -15.79
CA VAL A 773 25.11 -19.70 -17.23
C VAL A 773 26.01 -20.64 -18.03
N ASP A 774 27.22 -20.92 -17.55
CA ASP A 774 28.17 -21.84 -18.18
C ASP A 774 27.60 -23.27 -18.23
N LYS A 775 27.06 -23.79 -17.11
CA LYS A 775 26.46 -25.13 -17.05
C LYS A 775 25.24 -25.27 -17.95
N TYR A 776 24.39 -24.25 -18.01
CA TYR A 776 23.23 -24.26 -18.92
C TYR A 776 23.68 -24.27 -20.39
N ASN A 777 24.60 -23.36 -20.78
CA ASN A 777 25.08 -23.31 -22.16
C ASN A 777 25.85 -24.59 -22.55
N ALA A 778 26.60 -25.21 -21.63
CA ALA A 778 27.26 -26.51 -21.83
C ALA A 778 26.25 -27.66 -21.98
N LEU A 779 25.18 -27.67 -21.16
CA LEU A 779 24.07 -28.62 -21.29
C LEU A 779 23.42 -28.50 -22.67
N VAL A 780 23.03 -27.28 -23.09
CA VAL A 780 22.41 -27.07 -24.41
C VAL A 780 23.37 -27.41 -25.57
N SER A 781 24.67 -27.14 -25.41
CA SER A 781 25.66 -27.46 -26.45
C SER A 781 25.96 -28.95 -26.59
N SER A 782 25.72 -29.76 -25.54
CA SER A 782 26.01 -31.20 -25.53
C SER A 782 24.76 -32.09 -25.69
N ASN A 783 23.64 -31.70 -25.08
CA ASN A 783 22.34 -32.30 -25.28
C ASN A 783 21.23 -31.22 -25.22
N PRO A 784 20.89 -30.56 -26.34
CA PRO A 784 19.80 -29.60 -26.39
C PRO A 784 18.42 -30.26 -26.31
N LYS A 785 18.31 -31.59 -26.48
CA LYS A 785 17.02 -32.29 -26.54
C LYS A 785 16.51 -32.69 -25.16
N THR A 786 15.26 -32.34 -24.87
CA THR A 786 14.52 -32.78 -23.68
C THR A 786 13.85 -34.14 -23.93
N SER A 787 13.50 -34.85 -22.86
CA SER A 787 12.96 -36.23 -22.92
C SER A 787 11.58 -36.35 -23.58
N ASP A 788 10.84 -35.24 -23.66
CA ASP A 788 9.56 -35.07 -24.36
C ASP A 788 9.74 -34.60 -25.83
N GLY A 789 10.97 -34.59 -26.35
CA GLY A 789 11.30 -34.27 -27.74
C GLY A 789 11.54 -32.79 -28.02
N GLY A 790 11.44 -31.93 -27.01
CA GLY A 790 11.70 -30.50 -27.13
C GLY A 790 13.16 -30.13 -27.32
N PHE A 791 13.40 -28.87 -27.67
CA PHE A 791 14.72 -28.36 -28.03
C PHE A 791 15.05 -27.07 -27.30
N MET A 792 16.07 -27.11 -26.45
CA MET A 792 16.57 -25.96 -25.70
C MET A 792 17.52 -25.10 -26.56
N GLN A 793 17.57 -23.81 -26.27
CA GLN A 793 18.36 -22.81 -27.00
C GLN A 793 19.42 -22.17 -26.09
N PRO A 794 20.65 -21.91 -26.59
CA PRO A 794 21.70 -21.32 -25.77
C PRO A 794 21.35 -19.86 -25.42
N LEU A 795 21.83 -19.37 -24.28
CA LEU A 795 21.58 -17.98 -23.89
C LEU A 795 22.37 -17.03 -24.80
N PRO A 796 21.73 -16.04 -25.44
CA PRO A 796 22.44 -15.03 -26.22
C PRO A 796 23.36 -14.21 -25.31
N SER A 797 24.54 -13.83 -25.81
CA SER A 797 25.46 -12.99 -25.04
C SER A 797 24.86 -11.60 -24.79
N VAL A 798 25.22 -10.96 -23.67
CA VAL A 798 24.80 -9.59 -23.33
C VAL A 798 25.12 -8.59 -24.45
N GLU A 799 26.24 -8.78 -25.15
CA GLU A 799 26.60 -7.98 -26.33
C GLU A 799 25.66 -8.24 -27.53
N SER A 800 25.32 -9.50 -27.82
CA SER A 800 24.39 -9.81 -28.92
C SER A 800 22.98 -9.29 -28.66
N LEU A 801 22.51 -9.32 -27.40
CA LEU A 801 21.28 -8.65 -26.98
C LEU A 801 21.38 -7.13 -27.14
N ARG A 802 22.47 -6.52 -26.66
CA ARG A 802 22.72 -5.07 -26.75
C ARG A 802 22.70 -4.58 -28.20
N LYS A 803 23.30 -5.34 -29.12
CA LYS A 803 23.35 -5.05 -30.55
C LYS A 803 22.02 -5.28 -31.27
N ALA A 804 21.20 -6.23 -30.81
CA ALA A 804 19.87 -6.49 -31.35
C ALA A 804 18.82 -5.45 -30.88
N ASN A 805 19.04 -4.84 -29.71
CA ASN A 805 18.09 -3.93 -29.08
C ASN A 805 18.19 -2.47 -29.55
N PRO A 806 17.10 -1.68 -29.45
CA PRO A 806 17.16 -0.24 -29.66
C PRO A 806 18.01 0.45 -28.58
N PRO A 807 18.82 1.47 -28.93
CA PRO A 807 19.48 2.32 -27.94
C PRO A 807 18.47 3.00 -26.99
N CYS A 808 18.80 3.03 -25.69
CA CYS A 808 17.94 3.51 -24.61
C CYS A 808 17.34 4.91 -24.85
N TYR A 809 18.08 5.80 -25.53
CA TYR A 809 17.63 7.16 -25.85
C TYR A 809 16.42 7.23 -26.80
N LYS A 810 16.03 6.12 -27.43
CA LYS A 810 14.81 6.02 -28.26
C LYS A 810 13.54 5.79 -27.43
N ASN A 811 13.69 5.36 -26.18
CA ASN A 811 12.62 4.83 -25.34
C ASN A 811 12.43 5.61 -24.02
N ASP A 812 13.51 6.09 -23.38
CA ASP A 812 13.45 6.80 -22.08
C ASP A 812 14.09 8.20 -22.14
N ARG A 813 13.34 9.23 -21.69
CA ARG A 813 13.74 10.64 -21.84
C ARG A 813 14.97 10.98 -21.00
N ARG A 814 15.25 10.24 -19.93
CA ARG A 814 16.49 10.37 -19.14
C ARG A 814 17.70 10.11 -20.05
N CYS A 815 17.64 9.05 -20.86
CA CYS A 815 18.71 8.69 -21.79
C CYS A 815 18.79 9.59 -23.03
N ALA A 816 17.69 10.19 -23.46
CA ALA A 816 17.71 11.19 -24.54
C ALA A 816 18.30 12.54 -24.13
N ASN A 817 18.26 12.87 -22.84
CA ASN A 817 18.73 14.14 -22.29
C ASN A 817 20.06 14.02 -21.52
N ALA A 818 20.53 12.81 -21.22
CA ALA A 818 21.78 12.56 -20.51
C ALA A 818 23.00 13.06 -21.33
N PRO A 819 23.94 13.82 -20.74
CA PRO A 819 25.08 14.38 -21.48
C PRO A 819 25.95 13.35 -22.22
N TYR A 820 26.11 12.17 -21.62
CA TYR A 820 26.83 11.03 -22.19
C TYR A 820 25.89 9.92 -22.67
N GLY A 821 24.57 10.15 -22.64
CA GLY A 821 23.57 9.13 -22.98
C GLY A 821 23.47 8.00 -21.96
N CYS A 822 23.16 6.81 -22.48
CA CYS A 822 23.00 5.58 -21.71
C CYS A 822 23.58 4.38 -22.47
N ARG A 823 23.90 3.32 -21.72
CA ARG A 823 24.26 1.99 -22.25
C ARG A 823 23.24 0.93 -21.82
N ARG A 824 23.18 -0.19 -22.54
CA ARG A 824 22.51 -1.43 -22.06
C ARG A 824 23.51 -2.35 -21.39
N VAL A 825 23.11 -2.91 -20.25
CA VAL A 825 23.89 -3.85 -19.44
C VAL A 825 23.05 -5.07 -19.05
N LEU A 826 23.73 -6.15 -18.63
CA LEU A 826 23.14 -7.37 -18.07
C LEU A 826 22.31 -8.22 -19.06
N TYR A 827 22.01 -9.45 -18.66
CA TYR A 827 21.04 -10.31 -19.37
C TYR A 827 19.66 -9.67 -19.42
N SER A 828 19.30 -8.91 -18.39
CA SER A 828 18.07 -8.14 -18.33
C SER A 828 18.02 -6.89 -19.20
N GLN A 829 19.12 -6.49 -19.86
CA GLN A 829 19.19 -5.37 -20.81
C GLN A 829 18.79 -4.00 -20.23
N ILE A 830 19.09 -3.81 -18.95
CA ILE A 830 18.84 -2.59 -18.18
C ILE A 830 19.60 -1.42 -18.80
N CYS A 831 18.93 -0.27 -18.90
CA CYS A 831 19.55 0.97 -19.35
C CYS A 831 20.18 1.73 -18.18
N GLU A 832 21.48 1.95 -18.24
CA GLU A 832 22.25 2.72 -17.25
C GLU A 832 22.56 4.12 -17.79
N VAL A 833 22.32 5.18 -17.00
CA VAL A 833 22.70 6.56 -17.35
C VAL A 833 24.20 6.74 -17.15
N CYS A 834 24.92 7.08 -18.22
CA CYS A 834 26.37 7.15 -18.21
C CYS A 834 26.91 8.39 -17.50
N LYS A 835 27.96 8.20 -16.69
CA LYS A 835 28.65 9.27 -15.93
C LYS A 835 29.86 9.84 -16.65
N ALA A 836 30.33 9.17 -17.70
CA ALA A 836 31.45 9.54 -18.55
C ALA A 836 31.16 9.14 -20.01
N ASN A 837 31.98 9.64 -20.94
CA ASN A 837 31.86 9.37 -22.37
C ASN A 837 32.55 8.04 -22.77
N ASP A 838 32.04 6.92 -22.27
CA ASP A 838 32.52 5.57 -22.62
C ASP A 838 32.02 5.16 -24.03
N ALA A 839 32.72 4.25 -24.70
CA ALA A 839 32.44 3.88 -26.09
C ALA A 839 31.08 3.17 -26.31
N ASP A 840 30.48 2.60 -25.26
CA ASP A 840 29.17 1.95 -25.30
C ASP A 840 28.01 2.82 -24.77
N CYS A 841 28.33 4.04 -24.32
CA CYS A 841 27.38 5.05 -23.90
C CYS A 841 26.86 5.84 -25.11
N LEU A 842 25.57 5.69 -25.41
CA LEU A 842 24.96 6.21 -26.64
C LEU A 842 24.10 7.45 -26.35
N PRO A 843 24.65 8.68 -26.49
CA PRO A 843 23.87 9.91 -26.42
C PRO A 843 23.00 10.08 -27.66
N ARG A 844 21.91 10.84 -27.52
CA ARG A 844 21.05 11.20 -28.65
C ARG A 844 21.77 12.17 -29.59
N SER A 845 21.98 11.78 -30.84
CA SER A 845 22.81 12.56 -31.77
C SER A 845 22.30 13.99 -32.02
N TRP A 846 23.23 14.94 -32.13
CA TRP A 846 22.93 16.36 -32.40
C TRP A 846 22.15 16.59 -33.70
N ARG A 847 22.27 15.69 -34.70
CA ARG A 847 21.53 15.79 -35.97
C ARG A 847 20.00 15.61 -35.79
N GLU A 848 19.55 14.99 -34.70
CA GLU A 848 18.12 14.87 -34.39
C GLU A 848 17.53 16.12 -33.71
N HIS A 849 18.36 16.98 -33.09
CA HIS A 849 17.88 18.15 -32.36
C HIS A 849 17.30 19.24 -33.28
N ALA A 850 17.71 19.29 -34.55
CA ALA A 850 17.35 20.34 -35.50
C ALA A 850 15.88 20.33 -36.01
N ARG A 851 15.03 19.41 -35.53
CA ARG A 851 13.62 19.27 -35.97
C ARG A 851 12.59 19.87 -35.00
N ARG A 852 12.87 21.04 -34.43
CA ARG A 852 11.84 21.92 -33.83
C ARG A 852 11.60 23.12 -34.75
N PRO A 853 10.34 23.50 -35.04
CA PRO A 853 10.07 24.74 -35.75
C PRO A 853 10.42 25.94 -34.86
N VAL A 854 11.47 26.67 -35.25
CA VAL A 854 11.80 27.95 -34.61
C VAL A 854 10.77 28.98 -35.07
N TYR A 855 10.01 29.54 -34.14
CA TYR A 855 9.22 30.74 -34.39
C TYR A 855 10.18 31.93 -34.54
N SER A 856 10.61 32.19 -35.77
CA SER A 856 11.39 33.39 -36.11
C SER A 856 10.52 34.63 -35.88
N ARG A 857 10.98 35.55 -35.01
CA ARG A 857 10.41 36.90 -34.98
C ARG A 857 10.70 37.58 -36.31
N VAL A 858 9.76 38.39 -36.79
CA VAL A 858 10.01 39.31 -37.90
C VAL A 858 10.97 40.40 -37.44
N THR A 859 12.05 40.58 -38.20
CA THR A 859 12.81 41.82 -38.29
C THR A 859 13.19 42.00 -39.75
N ASP A 860 12.66 43.04 -40.39
CA ASP A 860 12.93 43.31 -41.81
C ASP A 860 14.41 43.66 -42.04
N ALA A 861 15.03 42.97 -43.00
CA ALA A 861 16.29 43.38 -43.60
C ALA A 861 16.33 42.86 -45.04
N SER A 862 16.31 43.76 -46.01
CA SER A 862 16.33 43.44 -47.42
C SER A 862 17.76 43.22 -47.94
N SER A 863 18.00 42.10 -48.61
CA SER A 863 18.99 42.00 -49.70
C SER A 863 18.83 40.69 -50.46
N ASN A 864 19.01 40.75 -51.77
CA ASN A 864 19.20 39.55 -52.60
C ASN A 864 20.60 38.96 -52.34
N TRP A 865 20.79 37.67 -52.64
CA TRP A 865 21.62 37.20 -53.77
C TRP A 865 21.58 35.66 -53.82
N SER A 866 21.85 35.08 -54.99
CA SER A 866 21.86 33.63 -55.22
C SER A 866 23.23 33.18 -55.75
N THR A 867 23.76 32.05 -55.27
CA THR A 867 24.34 30.94 -56.09
C THR A 867 24.98 29.81 -55.25
N THR A 868 24.51 28.59 -55.52
CA THR A 868 25.22 27.32 -55.84
C THR A 868 26.62 26.94 -55.27
N VAL A 869 26.77 25.61 -55.01
CA VAL A 869 27.99 24.78 -54.77
C VAL A 869 28.86 25.12 -53.53
N ASN A 870 29.47 24.17 -52.80
CA ASN A 870 30.10 22.90 -53.26
C ASN A 870 30.07 21.76 -52.21
N SER A 871 30.51 20.55 -52.58
CA SER A 871 30.49 19.33 -51.74
C SER A 871 31.88 18.71 -51.50
N VAL A 872 32.20 18.41 -50.23
CA VAL A 872 33.37 17.59 -49.79
C VAL A 872 32.92 16.85 -48.50
N HIS A 873 32.62 15.55 -48.49
CA HIS A 873 33.51 14.37 -48.50
C HIS A 873 34.61 14.37 -47.42
N CYS A 874 34.31 13.73 -46.27
CA CYS A 874 35.31 13.35 -45.26
C CYS A 874 35.37 11.82 -45.17
N HIS A 875 36.57 11.25 -45.12
CA HIS A 875 36.75 9.82 -44.88
C HIS A 875 38.03 9.55 -44.08
N ASN A 876 37.98 8.51 -43.24
CA ASN A 876 39.07 7.84 -42.54
C ASN A 876 39.85 8.65 -41.49
N PHE A 877 39.87 8.11 -40.25
CA PHE A 877 41.02 7.28 -39.87
C PHE A 877 40.55 6.03 -39.12
N THR A 878 41.13 4.89 -39.46
CA THR A 878 41.12 3.60 -38.74
C THR A 878 42.28 3.61 -37.72
N SER A 879 42.36 2.74 -36.70
CA SER A 879 41.96 1.33 -36.59
C SER A 879 40.96 1.01 -35.47
#